data_AF-A0A1H3RC83-F1
#
_entry.id   AF-A0A1H3RC83-F1
#
_cell.length_a   1.000
_cell.length_b   1.000
_cell.length_c   1.000
_cell.angle_alpha   90.00
_cell.angle_beta   90.00
_cell.angle_gamma   90.00
#
_symmetry.space_group_name_H-M   'P 1'
#
loop_
_entity.id
_entity.type
_entity.pdbx_description
1 polymer ?
#
loop_
_entity_poly.entity_id
_entity_poly.type
_entity_poly.pdbx_seq_one_letter_code
_entity_poly.pdbx_strand_id
1 'polypeptide(L)'
;MDIIPVQGAPNFYQCHEGVLERLPELIKQHRLSRGLLIHGEKSWRAAKKFFSTLEINTTNIQYRGECTFAEVARIGELAASDGADFIIGVGGGKVMDIAKAVASETGRPYILVPTLASNCAAWTPLSVFYDQDGNFLKYTVFPTAALVVLVEPRMIIDSPPEYLIAGIGDTIAKWYEADVLIRGLEAKPLAVEIAHQSARLCRDVLLAEGKAAAAALRKKTVTSSFLRVIETIIMAGGMVGGYGEKYGRIAGAHSIHNGLTYVNETHSRLHGDKVAYGILVQLALENNFDEIMQLLPVYRELNLPASLQELGITSGIEDAIDIIAERAVKQGESIHFMNVSTKELVVAAIRELERAVADAEAVSSDLNLASSQCEAKVPFQAALLQLDIAFGNREENFHRVEEKIRKATEQHVDVIVLPELWSTGYDLTRLDEIADKEAAETTAFISRLAKQYSVNIVAGSVARQTETGVTNTMLVFRRNGELVKEYSKAHLFRLMKEDKYLAEGNSDGLFTLDGHPCAGVICYDIRFPEWIRTHMLDDTKVLFVVAEWPKPRIDHWRALLVSRAIENQCYVVACNRAGEDPDNVFGGHSIIIGPWGEIVAEAGEDETTLFGELDLAQVDEVRQTIPIFSDRRKELYKL
;
A
#
# COMPACT_ATOMS: atom_id res chain seq x y z
N MET A 1 4.88 30.39 19.44
CA MET A 1 4.72 28.93 19.31
C MET A 1 3.43 28.60 20.05
N ASP A 2 2.45 28.05 19.35
CA ASP A 2 1.15 27.73 19.95
C ASP A 2 1.33 26.62 21.00
N ILE A 3 0.62 26.73 22.12
CA ILE A 3 0.58 25.67 23.14
C ILE A 3 -0.37 24.59 22.61
N ILE A 4 0.16 23.40 22.34
CA ILE A 4 -0.62 22.27 21.84
C ILE A 4 -0.86 21.29 22.99
N PRO A 5 -2.10 21.14 23.47
CA PRO A 5 -2.42 20.10 24.44
C PRO A 5 -2.35 18.73 23.76
N VAL A 6 -1.51 17.84 24.29
CA VAL A 6 -1.34 16.49 23.75
C VAL A 6 -2.14 15.50 24.59
N GLN A 7 -3.08 14.82 23.95
CA GLN A 7 -3.79 13.66 24.50
C GLN A 7 -3.68 12.53 23.49
N GLY A 8 -2.45 12.03 23.36
CA GLY A 8 -2.02 11.25 22.21
C GLY A 8 -2.48 9.80 22.18
N ALA A 9 -2.90 9.22 23.31
CA ALA A 9 -3.22 7.79 23.42
C ALA A 9 -4.14 7.47 24.62
N PRO A 10 -4.89 6.36 24.58
CA PRO A 10 -5.47 5.77 25.78
C PRO A 10 -4.37 5.25 26.73
N ASN A 11 -4.72 5.01 28.00
CA ASN A 11 -3.75 4.48 28.96
C ASN A 11 -3.31 3.04 28.62
N PHE A 12 -4.17 2.27 27.98
CA PHE A 12 -3.90 0.92 27.53
C PHE A 12 -4.63 0.64 26.21
N TYR A 13 -3.92 0.08 25.24
CA TYR A 13 -4.46 -0.32 23.94
C TYR A 13 -3.91 -1.69 23.53
N GLN A 14 -4.78 -2.56 23.00
CA GLN A 14 -4.37 -3.80 22.34
C GLN A 14 -5.32 -4.21 21.22
N CYS A 15 -4.74 -4.82 20.19
CA CYS A 15 -5.44 -5.41 19.06
C CYS A 15 -4.86 -6.80 18.75
N HIS A 16 -5.63 -7.86 19.05
CA HIS A 16 -5.33 -9.23 18.62
C HIS A 16 -6.56 -10.13 18.83
N GLU A 17 -6.59 -11.27 18.16
CA GLU A 17 -7.64 -12.28 18.39
C GLU A 17 -7.61 -12.77 19.85
N GLY A 18 -8.75 -12.79 20.52
CA GLY A 18 -8.83 -13.21 21.93
C GLY A 18 -8.62 -12.09 22.94
N VAL A 19 -8.39 -10.84 22.50
CA VAL A 19 -8.03 -9.74 23.41
C VAL A 19 -9.08 -9.48 24.51
N LEU A 20 -10.37 -9.74 24.24
CA LEU A 20 -11.45 -9.51 25.21
C LEU A 20 -11.39 -10.45 26.42
N GLU A 21 -10.70 -11.58 26.31
CA GLU A 21 -10.46 -12.51 27.43
C GLU A 21 -9.65 -11.85 28.55
N ARG A 22 -8.92 -10.78 28.23
CA ARG A 22 -8.16 -9.98 29.20
C ARG A 22 -9.02 -8.99 30.00
N LEU A 23 -10.24 -8.70 29.56
CA LEU A 23 -11.07 -7.65 30.14
C LEU A 23 -11.34 -7.84 31.64
N PRO A 24 -11.69 -9.04 32.15
CA PRO A 24 -11.86 -9.24 33.60
C PRO A 24 -10.59 -8.94 34.41
N GLU A 25 -9.43 -9.34 33.89
CA GLU A 25 -8.14 -9.08 34.54
C GLU A 25 -7.84 -7.58 34.59
N LEU A 26 -8.02 -6.87 33.48
CA LEU A 26 -7.80 -5.42 33.40
C LEU A 26 -8.72 -4.65 34.36
N ILE A 27 -10.00 -5.03 34.45
CA ILE A 27 -10.96 -4.46 35.43
C ILE A 27 -10.42 -4.63 36.86
N LYS A 28 -9.95 -5.83 37.19
CA LYS A 28 -9.38 -6.14 38.51
C LYS A 28 -8.09 -5.36 38.80
N GLN A 29 -7.18 -5.25 37.83
CA GLN A 29 -5.92 -4.51 37.95
C GLN A 29 -6.17 -3.02 38.27
N HIS A 30 -7.22 -2.44 37.71
CA HIS A 30 -7.64 -1.07 37.97
C HIS A 30 -8.55 -0.90 39.20
N ARG A 31 -8.79 -1.97 39.97
CA ARG A 31 -9.64 -1.96 41.18
C ARG A 31 -11.08 -1.52 40.90
N LEU A 32 -11.59 -1.87 39.73
CA LEU A 32 -12.96 -1.62 39.31
C LEU A 32 -13.85 -2.82 39.66
N SER A 33 -15.11 -2.58 39.99
CA SER A 33 -15.97 -3.62 40.57
C SER A 33 -17.34 -3.76 39.92
N ARG A 34 -17.94 -2.68 39.42
CA ARG A 34 -19.28 -2.69 38.82
C ARG A 34 -19.33 -1.71 37.64
N GLY A 35 -19.46 -2.23 36.43
CA GLY A 35 -19.50 -1.41 35.22
C GLY A 35 -20.91 -1.14 34.72
N LEU A 36 -21.10 -0.04 34.00
CA LEU A 36 -22.25 0.15 33.11
C LEU A 36 -21.82 -0.09 31.66
N LEU A 37 -22.38 -1.08 30.98
CA LEU A 37 -22.06 -1.42 29.59
C LEU A 37 -23.08 -0.78 28.66
N ILE A 38 -22.63 0.19 27.87
CA ILE A 38 -23.42 0.91 26.87
C ILE A 38 -23.21 0.27 25.50
N HIS A 39 -24.29 -0.09 24.82
CA HIS A 39 -24.23 -0.73 23.51
C HIS A 39 -25.35 -0.27 22.57
N GLY A 40 -25.16 -0.48 21.26
CA GLY A 40 -26.24 -0.45 20.28
C GLY A 40 -26.86 -1.82 20.08
N GLU A 41 -27.99 -1.90 19.37
CA GLU A 41 -28.65 -3.18 19.10
C GLU A 41 -27.79 -4.07 18.16
N LYS A 42 -27.39 -3.52 17.00
CA LYS A 42 -26.57 -4.24 16.01
C LYS A 42 -25.19 -4.59 16.57
N SER A 43 -24.55 -3.65 17.26
CA SER A 43 -23.23 -3.88 17.85
C SER A 43 -23.27 -4.94 18.93
N TRP A 44 -24.30 -4.93 19.80
CA TRP A 44 -24.43 -5.95 20.83
C TRP A 44 -24.73 -7.32 20.25
N ARG A 45 -25.51 -7.42 19.18
CA ARG A 45 -25.74 -8.70 18.49
C ARG A 45 -24.42 -9.32 18.01
N ALA A 46 -23.50 -8.50 17.49
CA ALA A 46 -22.16 -8.97 17.08
C ALA A 46 -21.24 -9.28 18.28
N ALA A 47 -21.30 -8.45 19.33
CA ALA A 47 -20.39 -8.53 20.47
C ALA A 47 -20.78 -9.60 21.51
N LYS A 48 -22.07 -9.89 21.69
CA LYS A 48 -22.60 -10.69 22.82
C LYS A 48 -21.89 -12.04 23.01
N LYS A 49 -21.52 -12.72 21.91
CA LYS A 49 -20.79 -14.00 21.95
C LYS A 49 -19.40 -13.92 22.59
N PHE A 50 -18.75 -12.76 22.50
CA PHE A 50 -17.42 -12.52 23.09
C PHE A 50 -17.50 -12.11 24.55
N PHE A 51 -18.66 -11.61 25.01
CA PHE A 51 -18.88 -11.18 26.38
C PHE A 51 -19.55 -12.26 27.25
N SER A 52 -20.25 -13.22 26.66
CA SER A 52 -21.02 -14.23 27.41
C SER A 52 -20.19 -15.14 28.30
N THR A 53 -18.90 -15.28 28.02
CA THR A 53 -17.97 -16.11 28.80
C THR A 53 -17.12 -15.29 29.78
N LEU A 54 -17.24 -13.96 29.77
CA LEU A 54 -16.43 -13.09 30.61
C LEU A 54 -17.07 -12.91 31.98
N GLU A 55 -16.28 -13.11 33.04
CA GLU A 55 -16.69 -12.86 34.41
C GLU A 55 -16.60 -11.36 34.74
N ILE A 56 -17.51 -10.56 34.19
CA ILE A 56 -17.61 -9.12 34.44
C ILE A 56 -18.95 -8.75 35.07
N ASN A 57 -18.90 -7.94 36.14
CA ASN A 57 -20.09 -7.43 36.82
C ASN A 57 -20.54 -6.14 36.14
N THR A 58 -21.50 -6.23 35.20
CA THR A 58 -21.99 -5.08 34.46
C THR A 58 -23.51 -5.04 34.36
N THR A 59 -24.05 -3.82 34.35
CA THR A 59 -25.43 -3.56 33.95
C THR A 59 -25.44 -3.10 32.49
N ASN A 60 -26.21 -3.78 31.64
CA ASN A 60 -26.26 -3.47 30.22
C ASN A 60 -27.35 -2.44 29.92
N ILE A 61 -27.00 -1.43 29.13
CA ILE A 61 -27.93 -0.42 28.65
C ILE A 61 -27.78 -0.21 27.14
N GLN A 62 -28.90 -0.26 26.45
CA GLN A 62 -28.97 0.16 25.05
C GLN A 62 -29.11 1.68 24.96
N TYR A 63 -28.24 2.32 24.16
CA TYR A 63 -28.40 3.74 23.81
C TYR A 63 -29.51 3.94 22.76
N ARG A 64 -30.12 5.12 22.74
CA ARG A 64 -31.27 5.47 21.89
C ARG A 64 -30.88 6.05 20.52
N GLY A 65 -29.75 5.62 19.95
CA GLY A 65 -29.38 5.89 18.56
C GLY A 65 -28.50 7.13 18.32
N GLU A 66 -28.69 8.21 19.08
CA GLU A 66 -27.90 9.44 18.93
C GLU A 66 -27.14 9.82 20.21
N CYS A 67 -25.95 10.41 20.02
CA CYS A 67 -25.17 11.02 21.10
C CYS A 67 -25.73 12.42 21.39
N THR A 68 -26.76 12.49 22.24
CA THR A 68 -27.41 13.76 22.64
C THR A 68 -27.18 14.03 24.12
N PHE A 69 -27.23 15.31 24.54
CA PHE A 69 -27.13 15.66 25.97
C PHE A 69 -28.19 14.96 26.84
N ALA A 70 -29.41 14.82 26.32
CA ALA A 70 -30.49 14.14 27.03
C ALA A 70 -30.19 12.65 27.25
N GLU A 71 -29.59 11.99 26.25
CA GLU A 71 -29.23 10.58 26.35
C GLU A 71 -28.01 10.38 27.26
N VAL A 72 -27.03 11.28 27.23
CA VAL A 72 -25.90 11.26 28.18
C VAL A 72 -26.42 11.40 29.61
N ALA A 73 -27.28 12.38 29.88
CA ALA A 73 -27.87 12.58 31.21
C ALA A 73 -28.65 11.34 31.68
N ARG A 74 -29.50 10.76 30.81
CA ARG A 74 -30.28 9.56 31.13
C ARG A 74 -29.41 8.36 31.50
N ILE A 75 -28.35 8.12 30.72
CA ILE A 75 -27.42 7.02 30.98
C ILE A 75 -26.57 7.33 32.21
N GLY A 76 -26.19 8.59 32.42
CA GLY A 76 -25.44 9.05 33.60
C GLY A 76 -26.22 8.87 34.91
N GLU A 77 -27.51 9.20 34.92
CA GLU A 77 -28.42 8.91 36.04
C GLU A 77 -28.47 7.41 36.35
N LEU A 78 -28.54 6.57 35.31
CA LEU A 78 -28.49 5.11 35.49
C LEU A 78 -27.14 4.70 36.08
N ALA A 79 -26.01 5.19 35.56
CA ALA A 79 -24.67 4.88 36.08
C ALA A 79 -24.53 5.23 37.57
N ALA A 80 -25.14 6.36 37.98
CA ALA A 80 -25.18 6.77 39.37
C ALA A 80 -26.07 5.86 40.24
N SER A 81 -27.31 5.60 39.80
CA SER A 81 -28.27 4.76 40.54
C SER A 81 -27.84 3.29 40.64
N ASP A 82 -27.17 2.77 39.62
CA ASP A 82 -26.64 1.41 39.58
C ASP A 82 -25.38 1.23 40.44
N GLY A 83 -24.79 2.35 40.91
CA GLY A 83 -23.52 2.32 41.64
C GLY A 83 -22.35 1.89 40.76
N ALA A 84 -22.42 2.11 39.45
CA ALA A 84 -21.33 1.78 38.55
C ALA A 84 -20.09 2.63 38.89
N ASP A 85 -18.90 2.03 38.89
CA ASP A 85 -17.61 2.70 39.10
C ASP A 85 -16.78 2.87 37.81
N PHE A 86 -17.24 2.30 36.69
CA PHE A 86 -16.70 2.54 35.34
C PHE A 86 -17.75 2.36 34.24
N ILE A 87 -17.43 2.86 33.04
CA ILE A 87 -18.27 2.72 31.84
C ILE A 87 -17.57 1.80 30.82
N ILE A 88 -18.32 0.93 30.14
CA ILE A 88 -17.85 0.19 28.97
C ILE A 88 -18.67 0.59 27.75
N GLY A 89 -18.03 1.08 26.69
CA GLY A 89 -18.68 1.31 25.40
C GLY A 89 -18.43 0.15 24.43
N VAL A 90 -19.49 -0.49 23.92
CA VAL A 90 -19.38 -1.60 22.95
C VAL A 90 -20.17 -1.27 21.67
N GLY A 91 -19.48 -0.75 20.65
CA GLY A 91 -20.14 -0.37 19.40
C GLY A 91 -19.30 0.39 18.38
N GLY A 92 -19.98 1.05 17.45
CA GLY A 92 -19.37 2.00 16.52
C GLY A 92 -19.20 3.39 17.12
N GLY A 93 -18.87 4.38 16.28
CA GLY A 93 -18.53 5.75 16.69
C GLY A 93 -19.52 6.40 17.67
N LYS A 94 -20.83 6.36 17.39
CA LYS A 94 -21.86 6.95 18.27
C LYS A 94 -21.89 6.33 19.68
N VAL A 95 -21.63 5.03 19.79
CA VAL A 95 -21.54 4.33 21.09
C VAL A 95 -20.24 4.69 21.81
N MET A 96 -19.13 4.81 21.08
CA MET A 96 -17.87 5.31 21.66
C MET A 96 -18.06 6.71 22.23
N ASP A 97 -18.70 7.59 21.46
CA ASP A 97 -18.95 8.98 21.84
C ASP A 97 -19.84 9.09 23.07
N ILE A 98 -20.95 8.36 23.10
CA ILE A 98 -21.82 8.43 24.26
C ILE A 98 -21.18 7.82 25.51
N ALA A 99 -20.38 6.76 25.38
CA ALA A 99 -19.66 6.18 26.51
C ALA A 99 -18.62 7.15 27.09
N LYS A 100 -17.86 7.85 26.23
CA LYS A 100 -16.92 8.91 26.64
C LYS A 100 -17.64 10.06 27.33
N ALA A 101 -18.74 10.54 26.76
CA ALA A 101 -19.52 11.64 27.31
C ALA A 101 -20.11 11.30 28.69
N VAL A 102 -20.74 10.13 28.84
CA VAL A 102 -21.27 9.65 30.12
C VAL A 102 -20.15 9.51 31.14
N ALA A 103 -19.03 8.92 30.77
CA ALA A 103 -17.89 8.75 31.68
C ALA A 103 -17.33 10.09 32.16
N SER A 104 -17.19 11.07 31.25
CA SER A 104 -16.73 12.41 31.59
C SER A 104 -17.71 13.15 32.49
N GLU A 105 -19.01 13.11 32.21
CA GLU A 105 -20.04 13.79 33.02
C GLU A 105 -20.16 13.20 34.43
N THR A 106 -19.97 11.89 34.53
CA THR A 106 -20.12 11.15 35.78
C THR A 106 -18.80 10.97 36.54
N GLY A 107 -17.68 11.49 36.02
CA GLY A 107 -16.36 11.41 36.66
C GLY A 107 -15.80 9.99 36.76
N ARG A 108 -16.13 9.11 35.82
CA ARG A 108 -15.77 7.68 35.85
C ARG A 108 -14.72 7.34 34.79
N PRO A 109 -13.82 6.38 35.03
CA PRO A 109 -12.99 5.81 33.98
C PRO A 109 -13.86 5.03 32.98
N TYR A 110 -13.35 4.86 31.77
CA TYR A 110 -14.06 4.16 30.71
C TYR A 110 -13.18 3.26 29.87
N ILE A 111 -13.81 2.17 29.40
CA ILE A 111 -13.24 1.14 28.54
C ILE A 111 -14.00 1.15 27.22
N LEU A 112 -13.29 1.10 26.09
CA LEU A 112 -13.90 1.12 24.76
C LEU A 112 -13.57 -0.17 24.00
N VAL A 113 -14.60 -0.76 23.40
CA VAL A 113 -14.54 -1.97 22.58
C VAL A 113 -15.21 -1.68 21.24
N PRO A 114 -14.46 -1.20 20.24
CA PRO A 114 -15.02 -0.87 18.95
C PRO A 114 -15.49 -2.14 18.22
N THR A 115 -16.69 -2.09 17.63
CA THR A 115 -17.23 -3.16 16.78
C THR A 115 -17.07 -2.88 15.29
N LEU A 116 -16.52 -1.72 14.93
CA LEU A 116 -16.29 -1.26 13.57
C LEU A 116 -14.96 -0.52 13.50
N ALA A 117 -14.21 -0.73 12.42
CA ALA A 117 -13.07 0.11 12.04
C ALA A 117 -13.52 1.11 10.96
N SER A 118 -14.31 2.10 11.38
CA SER A 118 -14.92 3.11 10.48
C SER A 118 -14.50 4.55 10.79
N ASN A 119 -13.78 4.76 11.89
CA ASN A 119 -13.23 6.04 12.35
C ASN A 119 -12.32 5.79 13.56
N CYS A 120 -11.64 6.83 14.02
CA CYS A 120 -10.74 6.80 15.17
C CYS A 120 -11.41 7.17 16.51
N ALA A 121 -12.75 7.10 16.63
CA ALA A 121 -13.46 7.55 17.83
C ALA A 121 -13.09 6.76 19.09
N ALA A 122 -12.65 5.50 18.96
CA ALA A 122 -12.20 4.70 20.09
C ALA A 122 -10.89 5.21 20.71
N TRP A 123 -10.10 6.00 19.97
CA TRP A 123 -8.79 6.50 20.43
C TRP A 123 -8.87 7.89 21.06
N THR A 124 -9.63 8.80 20.45
CA THR A 124 -9.64 10.21 20.85
C THR A 124 -10.52 10.48 22.07
N PRO A 125 -10.12 11.40 22.97
CA PRO A 125 -10.93 11.85 24.11
C PRO A 125 -11.97 12.89 23.69
N LEU A 126 -12.57 12.76 22.50
CA LEU A 126 -13.52 13.72 21.95
C LEU A 126 -14.86 13.04 21.66
N SER A 127 -15.98 13.74 21.75
CA SER A 127 -17.26 13.23 21.29
C SER A 127 -18.02 14.25 20.46
N VAL A 128 -18.70 13.74 19.42
CA VAL A 128 -19.58 14.53 18.57
C VAL A 128 -21.00 14.43 19.10
N PHE A 129 -21.63 15.59 19.31
CA PHE A 129 -23.00 15.70 19.80
C PHE A 129 -23.96 16.09 18.69
N TYR A 130 -25.13 15.49 18.74
CA TYR A 130 -26.22 15.70 17.78
C TYR A 130 -27.48 16.19 18.48
N ASP A 131 -28.40 16.78 17.72
CA ASP A 131 -29.77 17.02 18.16
C ASP A 131 -30.63 15.75 18.03
N GLN A 132 -31.93 15.86 18.33
CA GLN A 132 -32.86 14.73 18.26
C GLN A 132 -33.14 14.26 16.82
N ASP A 133 -32.88 15.12 15.84
CA ASP A 133 -33.08 14.85 14.42
C ASP A 133 -31.77 14.33 13.76
N GLY A 134 -30.69 14.21 14.53
CA GLY A 134 -29.39 13.69 14.07
C GLY A 134 -28.49 14.75 13.42
N ASN A 135 -28.79 16.04 13.56
CA ASN A 135 -27.94 17.11 13.04
C ASN A 135 -26.77 17.39 13.99
N PHE A 136 -25.59 17.67 13.43
CA PHE A 136 -24.41 18.06 14.21
C PHE A 136 -24.69 19.32 15.05
N LEU A 137 -24.34 19.30 16.33
CA LEU A 137 -24.40 20.45 17.22
C LEU A 137 -23.02 21.00 17.54
N LYS A 138 -22.17 20.15 18.11
CA LYS A 138 -20.79 20.49 18.49
C LYS A 138 -19.99 19.22 18.75
N TYR A 139 -18.67 19.37 18.80
CA TYR A 139 -17.80 18.38 19.45
C TYR A 139 -17.36 18.89 20.82
N THR A 140 -17.04 17.97 21.73
CA THR A 140 -16.46 18.27 23.05
C THR A 140 -15.19 17.44 23.24
N VAL A 141 -14.08 18.08 23.60
CA VAL A 141 -12.84 17.39 24.02
C VAL A 141 -12.86 17.25 25.53
N PHE A 142 -12.65 16.05 26.04
CA PHE A 142 -12.65 15.71 27.45
C PHE A 142 -11.23 15.73 28.03
N PRO A 143 -11.06 16.03 29.33
CA PRO A 143 -9.75 16.09 29.96
C PRO A 143 -9.07 14.71 30.11
N THR A 144 -9.82 13.61 30.00
CA THR A 144 -9.32 12.24 30.22
C THR A 144 -9.53 11.36 28.98
N ALA A 145 -8.46 10.65 28.60
CA ALA A 145 -8.50 9.60 27.59
C ALA A 145 -9.05 8.28 28.15
N ALA A 146 -9.31 7.33 27.24
CA ALA A 146 -9.82 6.02 27.64
C ALA A 146 -8.81 5.32 28.54
N LEU A 147 -9.33 4.64 29.57
CA LEU A 147 -8.50 3.81 30.44
C LEU A 147 -7.98 2.60 29.66
N VAL A 148 -8.86 1.98 28.86
CA VAL A 148 -8.57 0.79 28.07
C VAL A 148 -9.29 0.87 26.72
N VAL A 149 -8.61 0.51 25.64
CA VAL A 149 -9.20 0.24 24.33
C VAL A 149 -8.81 -1.17 23.89
N LEU A 150 -9.77 -2.07 23.69
CA LEU A 150 -9.54 -3.43 23.22
C LEU A 150 -10.19 -3.65 21.86
N VAL A 151 -9.39 -3.97 20.84
CA VAL A 151 -9.85 -4.19 19.47
C VAL A 151 -9.84 -5.69 19.18
N GLU A 152 -11.02 -6.32 19.09
CA GLU A 152 -11.17 -7.74 18.78
C GLU A 152 -11.39 -7.95 17.26
N PRO A 153 -10.37 -8.43 16.52
CA PRO A 153 -10.46 -8.55 15.06
C PRO A 153 -11.56 -9.50 14.61
N ARG A 154 -11.81 -10.59 15.37
CA ARG A 154 -12.87 -11.56 15.05
C ARG A 154 -14.28 -10.96 15.14
N MET A 155 -14.42 -9.84 15.84
CA MET A 155 -15.68 -9.10 15.91
C MET A 155 -15.82 -8.11 14.75
N ILE A 156 -14.72 -7.44 14.36
CA ILE A 156 -14.74 -6.46 13.26
C ILE A 156 -14.81 -7.17 11.89
N ILE A 157 -14.20 -8.34 11.74
CA ILE A 157 -14.23 -9.10 10.47
C ILE A 157 -15.67 -9.49 10.06
N ASP A 158 -16.58 -9.61 11.02
CA ASP A 158 -18.00 -9.89 10.79
C ASP A 158 -18.81 -8.66 10.35
N SER A 159 -18.22 -7.45 10.37
CA SER A 159 -18.91 -6.22 10.00
C SER A 159 -19.20 -6.12 8.48
N PRO A 160 -20.15 -5.25 8.07
CA PRO A 160 -20.39 -5.00 6.65
C PRO A 160 -19.20 -4.26 6.01
N PRO A 161 -18.73 -4.67 4.81
CA PRO A 161 -17.53 -4.12 4.18
C PRO A 161 -17.55 -2.61 3.96
N GLU A 162 -18.73 -2.03 3.76
CA GLU A 162 -18.92 -0.62 3.43
C GLU A 162 -18.41 0.27 4.59
N TYR A 163 -18.52 -0.20 5.84
CA TYR A 163 -18.00 0.54 6.99
C TYR A 163 -16.47 0.56 7.08
N LEU A 164 -15.81 -0.52 6.66
CA LEU A 164 -14.34 -0.56 6.60
C LEU A 164 -13.85 0.34 5.47
N ILE A 165 -14.47 0.25 4.29
CA ILE A 165 -14.13 1.07 3.12
C ILE A 165 -14.33 2.56 3.42
N ALA A 166 -15.46 2.93 4.02
CA ALA A 166 -15.69 4.30 4.47
C ALA A 166 -14.65 4.72 5.53
N GLY A 167 -14.28 3.83 6.45
CA GLY A 167 -13.20 4.10 7.42
C GLY A 167 -11.84 4.34 6.77
N ILE A 168 -11.54 3.64 5.67
CA ILE A 168 -10.34 3.86 4.87
C ILE A 168 -10.40 5.25 4.23
N GLY A 169 -11.50 5.60 3.56
CA GLY A 169 -11.67 6.91 2.90
C GLY A 169 -11.51 8.08 3.87
N ASP A 170 -12.17 8.02 5.02
CA ASP A 170 -12.04 9.03 6.10
C ASP A 170 -10.60 9.13 6.65
N THR A 171 -9.94 7.99 6.85
CA THR A 171 -8.62 7.97 7.47
C THR A 171 -7.52 8.45 6.50
N ILE A 172 -7.65 8.19 5.20
CA ILE A 172 -6.71 8.71 4.18
C ILE A 172 -6.76 10.25 4.15
N ALA A 173 -7.93 10.87 4.34
CA ALA A 173 -8.08 12.33 4.36
C ALA A 173 -7.20 13.01 5.39
N LYS A 174 -6.88 12.33 6.50
CA LYS A 174 -6.00 12.86 7.55
C LYS A 174 -4.64 13.29 7.01
N TRP A 175 -4.08 12.59 6.02
CA TRP A 175 -2.83 13.02 5.38
C TRP A 175 -3.03 14.32 4.61
N TYR A 176 -3.97 14.35 3.68
CA TYR A 176 -4.18 15.49 2.79
C TYR A 176 -4.61 16.75 3.55
N GLU A 177 -5.43 16.60 4.59
CA GLU A 177 -5.85 17.72 5.43
C GLU A 177 -4.77 18.17 6.41
N ALA A 178 -3.98 17.25 6.99
CA ALA A 178 -2.88 17.67 7.87
C ALA A 178 -1.72 18.29 7.10
N ASP A 179 -1.36 17.75 5.93
CA ASP A 179 -0.21 18.20 5.16
C ASP A 179 -0.35 19.66 4.72
N VAL A 180 -1.52 20.05 4.20
CA VAL A 180 -1.78 21.44 3.78
C VAL A 180 -1.68 22.42 4.95
N LEU A 181 -2.03 22.00 6.16
CA LEU A 181 -1.94 22.81 7.39
C LEU A 181 -0.52 22.88 7.96
N ILE A 182 0.33 21.88 7.68
CA ILE A 182 1.63 21.71 8.34
C ILE A 182 2.80 22.08 7.44
N ARG A 183 2.75 21.79 6.13
CA ARG A 183 3.90 21.89 5.21
C ARG A 183 4.50 23.30 5.11
N GLY A 184 3.69 24.33 5.32
CA GLY A 184 4.11 25.74 5.29
C GLY A 184 4.62 26.30 6.62
N LEU A 185 4.63 25.52 7.71
CA LEU A 185 5.10 26.00 9.02
C LEU A 185 6.62 26.12 9.04
N GLU A 186 7.14 27.31 9.35
CA GLU A 186 8.58 27.58 9.49
C GLU A 186 9.23 26.76 10.62
N ALA A 187 8.52 26.58 11.73
CA ALA A 187 8.95 25.79 12.89
C ALA A 187 7.80 24.90 13.34
N LYS A 188 7.97 23.58 13.19
CA LYS A 188 6.98 22.58 13.59
C LYS A 188 7.23 22.18 15.04
N PRO A 189 6.26 22.32 15.95
CA PRO A 189 6.36 21.69 17.27
C PRO A 189 6.46 20.17 17.12
N LEU A 190 7.23 19.50 17.99
CA LEU A 190 7.40 18.04 17.96
C LEU A 190 6.07 17.28 17.93
N ALA A 191 5.06 17.76 18.66
CA ALA A 191 3.72 17.15 18.62
C ALA A 191 3.10 17.19 17.21
N VAL A 192 3.25 18.30 16.49
CA VAL A 192 2.79 18.43 15.11
C VAL A 192 3.57 17.50 14.17
N GLU A 193 4.88 17.32 14.39
CA GLU A 193 5.68 16.37 13.61
C GLU A 193 5.21 14.92 13.82
N ILE A 194 4.93 14.53 15.06
CA ILE A 194 4.36 13.21 15.37
C ILE A 194 3.00 13.05 14.67
N ALA A 195 2.15 14.08 14.70
CA ALA A 195 0.86 14.07 14.02
C ALA A 195 1.01 13.91 12.50
N HIS A 196 1.96 14.64 11.88
CA HIS A 196 2.22 14.59 10.44
C HIS A 196 2.75 13.22 10.00
N GLN A 197 3.67 12.63 10.76
CA GLN A 197 4.15 11.25 10.52
C GLN A 197 3.03 10.22 10.70
N SER A 198 2.18 10.38 11.72
CA SER A 198 1.02 9.50 11.91
C SER A 198 0.03 9.61 10.74
N ALA A 199 -0.17 10.81 10.21
CA ALA A 199 -1.03 11.06 9.07
C ALA A 199 -0.44 10.44 7.78
N ARG A 200 0.87 10.55 7.58
CA ARG A 200 1.57 9.87 6.47
C ARG A 200 1.42 8.36 6.57
N LEU A 201 1.60 7.79 7.76
CA LEU A 201 1.40 6.36 8.00
C LEU A 201 -0.04 5.93 7.66
N CYS A 202 -1.03 6.77 7.99
CA CYS A 202 -2.42 6.53 7.60
C CYS A 202 -2.55 6.39 6.08
N ARG A 203 -2.02 7.33 5.30
CA ARG A 203 -2.05 7.21 3.83
C ARG A 203 -1.31 5.97 3.35
N ASP A 204 -0.04 5.82 3.72
CA ASP A 204 0.86 4.83 3.14
C ASP A 204 0.35 3.39 3.38
N VAL A 205 -0.11 3.08 4.60
CA VAL A 205 -0.65 1.74 4.90
C VAL A 205 -2.00 1.51 4.22
N LEU A 206 -2.89 2.50 4.20
CA LEU A 206 -4.23 2.31 3.67
C LEU A 206 -4.26 2.20 2.15
N LEU A 207 -3.40 2.94 1.45
CA LEU A 207 -3.24 2.80 0.00
C LEU A 207 -2.61 1.44 -0.36
N ALA A 208 -1.61 0.98 0.40
CA ALA A 208 -0.94 -0.29 0.12
C ALA A 208 -1.76 -1.53 0.50
N GLU A 209 -2.49 -1.49 1.62
CA GLU A 209 -3.09 -2.69 2.22
C GLU A 209 -4.63 -2.68 2.26
N GLY A 210 -5.26 -1.54 1.92
CA GLY A 210 -6.71 -1.37 1.97
C GLY A 210 -7.48 -2.44 1.17
N LYS A 211 -7.05 -2.69 -0.08
CA LYS A 211 -7.67 -3.71 -0.96
C LYS A 211 -7.62 -5.09 -0.34
N ALA A 212 -6.45 -5.48 0.18
CA ALA A 212 -6.23 -6.78 0.82
C ALA A 212 -7.08 -6.92 2.09
N ALA A 213 -7.18 -5.87 2.91
CA ALA A 213 -8.01 -5.86 4.11
C ALA A 213 -9.51 -5.96 3.78
N ALA A 214 -9.99 -5.22 2.77
CA ALA A 214 -11.37 -5.30 2.31
C ALA A 214 -11.71 -6.70 1.76
N ALA A 215 -10.79 -7.32 1.02
CA ALA A 215 -10.93 -8.69 0.55
C ALA A 215 -10.95 -9.70 1.71
N ALA A 216 -10.09 -9.53 2.71
CA ALA A 216 -10.06 -10.37 3.91
C ALA A 216 -11.39 -10.30 4.69
N LEU A 217 -11.96 -9.10 4.84
CA LEU A 217 -13.26 -8.91 5.47
C LEU A 217 -14.41 -9.52 4.66
N ARG A 218 -14.38 -9.43 3.32
CA ARG A 218 -15.36 -10.12 2.46
C ARG A 218 -15.26 -11.65 2.60
N LYS A 219 -14.05 -12.18 2.75
CA LYS A 219 -13.76 -13.61 2.96
C LYS A 219 -13.94 -14.07 4.41
N LYS A 220 -14.22 -13.17 5.35
CA LYS A 220 -14.33 -13.45 6.80
C LYS A 220 -13.07 -14.13 7.36
N THR A 221 -11.89 -13.68 6.93
CA THR A 221 -10.60 -14.21 7.38
C THR A 221 -9.76 -13.09 7.98
N VAL A 222 -9.29 -13.25 9.21
CA VAL A 222 -8.36 -12.29 9.83
C VAL A 222 -6.97 -12.51 9.22
N THR A 223 -6.43 -11.47 8.58
CA THR A 223 -5.09 -11.48 7.96
C THR A 223 -4.22 -10.37 8.56
N SER A 224 -2.91 -10.42 8.31
CA SER A 224 -1.99 -9.36 8.72
C SER A 224 -2.40 -7.99 8.17
N SER A 225 -2.79 -7.91 6.90
CA SER A 225 -3.26 -6.66 6.29
C SER A 225 -4.58 -6.17 6.89
N PHE A 226 -5.50 -7.08 7.22
CA PHE A 226 -6.72 -6.70 7.92
C PHE A 226 -6.40 -6.08 9.29
N LEU A 227 -5.52 -6.71 10.07
CA LEU A 227 -5.06 -6.18 11.36
C LEU A 227 -4.41 -4.80 11.21
N ARG A 228 -3.45 -4.67 10.29
CA ARG A 228 -2.74 -3.40 10.05
C ARG A 228 -3.67 -2.28 9.65
N VAL A 229 -4.67 -2.55 8.81
CA VAL A 229 -5.67 -1.54 8.40
C VAL A 229 -6.57 -1.12 9.58
N ILE A 230 -7.10 -2.05 10.39
CA ILE A 230 -7.95 -1.67 11.53
C ILE A 230 -7.17 -0.89 12.60
N GLU A 231 -5.91 -1.25 12.85
CA GLU A 231 -5.04 -0.52 13.76
C GLU A 231 -4.72 0.87 13.21
N THR A 232 -4.48 0.98 11.90
CA THR A 232 -4.22 2.28 11.26
C THR A 232 -5.42 3.22 11.39
N ILE A 233 -6.64 2.73 11.13
CA ILE A 233 -7.87 3.53 11.27
C ILE A 233 -8.07 4.00 12.72
N ILE A 234 -7.86 3.13 13.70
CA ILE A 234 -8.14 3.44 15.11
C ILE A 234 -7.00 4.22 15.76
N MET A 235 -5.80 3.65 15.75
CA MET A 235 -4.63 4.17 16.47
C MET A 235 -3.94 5.28 15.70
N ALA A 236 -3.42 5.00 14.50
CA ALA A 236 -2.67 6.01 13.76
C ALA A 236 -3.57 7.22 13.43
N GLY A 237 -4.81 6.97 12.99
CA GLY A 237 -5.80 8.02 12.74
C GLY A 237 -6.16 8.84 13.97
N GLY A 238 -6.19 8.20 15.16
CA GLY A 238 -6.42 8.87 16.43
C GLY A 238 -5.23 9.72 16.91
N MET A 239 -4.00 9.26 16.65
CA MET A 239 -2.77 9.99 16.96
C MET A 239 -2.68 11.31 16.19
N VAL A 240 -3.17 11.37 14.94
CA VAL A 240 -3.19 12.62 14.16
C VAL A 240 -3.89 13.75 14.93
N GLY A 241 -5.12 13.50 15.40
CA GLY A 241 -5.88 14.49 16.17
C GLY A 241 -5.36 14.69 17.59
N GLY A 242 -4.87 13.63 18.24
CA GLY A 242 -4.37 13.66 19.62
C GLY A 242 -3.06 14.43 19.81
N TYR A 243 -2.23 14.53 18.77
CA TYR A 243 -0.97 15.28 18.78
C TYR A 243 -1.03 16.58 17.96
N GLY A 244 -1.82 16.61 16.88
CA GLY A 244 -1.84 17.75 15.94
C GLY A 244 -2.79 18.87 16.33
N GLU A 245 -3.80 18.58 17.17
CA GLU A 245 -4.89 19.51 17.50
C GLU A 245 -5.43 20.20 16.23
N LYS A 246 -5.41 21.53 16.12
CA LYS A 246 -5.88 22.23 14.90
C LYS A 246 -5.13 21.84 13.62
N TYR A 247 -3.87 21.38 13.72
CA TYR A 247 -3.03 20.97 12.59
C TYR A 247 -3.31 19.54 12.12
N GLY A 248 -4.06 18.74 12.88
CA GLY A 248 -4.35 17.34 12.58
C GLY A 248 -5.85 17.03 12.50
N ARG A 249 -6.67 18.03 12.19
CA ARG A 249 -8.14 17.91 12.20
C ARG A 249 -8.74 17.81 10.80
N ILE A 250 -9.08 18.95 10.22
CA ILE A 250 -9.86 19.04 8.98
C ILE A 250 -9.46 20.30 8.19
N ALA A 251 -9.59 20.23 6.87
CA ALA A 251 -9.30 21.31 5.93
C ALA A 251 -10.35 21.29 4.79
N GLY A 252 -9.95 21.07 3.54
CA GLY A 252 -10.85 21.15 2.40
C GLY A 252 -11.75 19.93 2.24
N ALA A 253 -11.22 18.72 2.41
CA ALA A 253 -11.97 17.49 2.17
C ALA A 253 -13.24 17.41 3.04
N HIS A 254 -13.14 17.73 4.33
CA HIS A 254 -14.30 17.73 5.22
C HIS A 254 -15.28 18.88 4.96
N SER A 255 -14.82 20.04 4.48
CA SER A 255 -15.74 21.13 4.09
C SER A 255 -16.53 20.77 2.83
N ILE A 256 -15.92 20.05 1.87
CA ILE A 256 -16.64 19.50 0.72
C ILE A 256 -17.64 18.42 1.17
N HIS A 257 -17.24 17.51 2.08
CA HIS A 257 -18.17 16.58 2.73
C HIS A 257 -19.37 17.31 3.34
N ASN A 258 -19.15 18.40 4.10
CA ASN A 258 -20.21 19.17 4.72
C ASN A 258 -21.16 19.75 3.67
N GLY A 259 -20.63 20.27 2.56
CA GLY A 259 -21.45 20.72 1.42
C GLY A 259 -22.29 19.60 0.82
N LEU A 260 -21.71 18.42 0.61
CA LEU A 260 -22.42 17.24 0.09
C LEU A 260 -23.62 16.84 0.96
N THR A 261 -23.59 17.07 2.28
CA THR A 261 -24.74 16.75 3.16
C THR A 261 -26.01 17.54 2.85
N TYR A 262 -25.92 18.65 2.11
CA TYR A 262 -27.08 19.43 1.67
C TYR A 262 -27.67 18.95 0.33
N VAL A 263 -27.03 17.97 -0.31
CA VAL A 263 -27.51 17.34 -1.55
C VAL A 263 -28.19 16.02 -1.18
N ASN A 264 -29.50 15.94 -1.42
CA ASN A 264 -30.37 14.85 -0.95
C ASN A 264 -29.91 13.47 -1.46
N GLU A 265 -29.43 13.40 -2.70
CA GLU A 265 -28.94 12.20 -3.37
C GLU A 265 -27.77 11.54 -2.61
N THR A 266 -27.03 12.31 -1.83
CA THR A 266 -25.87 11.81 -1.08
C THR A 266 -26.25 11.32 0.33
N HIS A 267 -27.49 11.51 0.81
CA HIS A 267 -27.87 11.17 2.19
C HIS A 267 -27.70 9.68 2.52
N SER A 268 -27.82 8.79 1.53
CA SER A 268 -27.58 7.36 1.70
C SER A 268 -26.10 6.95 1.70
N ARG A 269 -25.18 7.86 1.33
CA ARG A 269 -23.74 7.60 1.30
C ARG A 269 -23.13 7.70 2.70
N LEU A 270 -22.14 6.86 2.98
CA LEU A 270 -21.44 6.90 4.25
C LEU A 270 -20.57 8.17 4.34
N HIS A 271 -20.23 8.56 5.57
CA HIS A 271 -19.37 9.72 5.83
C HIS A 271 -18.06 9.64 5.04
N GLY A 272 -17.36 8.50 5.14
CA GLY A 272 -16.08 8.28 4.46
C GLY A 272 -16.16 8.31 2.93
N ASP A 273 -17.30 7.95 2.33
CA ASP A 273 -17.50 8.04 0.88
C ASP A 273 -17.46 9.50 0.43
N LYS A 274 -18.18 10.37 1.14
CA LYS A 274 -18.23 11.82 0.87
C LYS A 274 -16.88 12.49 1.15
N VAL A 275 -16.19 12.06 2.21
CA VAL A 275 -14.84 12.55 2.55
C VAL A 275 -13.83 12.13 1.47
N ALA A 276 -13.90 10.90 0.96
CA ALA A 276 -13.03 10.42 -0.11
C ALA A 276 -13.16 11.31 -1.38
N TYR A 277 -14.39 11.58 -1.83
CA TYR A 277 -14.58 12.55 -2.92
C TYR A 277 -14.04 13.94 -2.57
N GLY A 278 -14.25 14.37 -1.32
CA GLY A 278 -13.70 15.62 -0.79
C GLY A 278 -12.18 15.73 -0.90
N ILE A 279 -11.43 14.63 -0.74
CA ILE A 279 -9.97 14.61 -0.94
C ILE A 279 -9.62 15.01 -2.38
N LEU A 280 -10.31 14.44 -3.36
CA LEU A 280 -10.03 14.71 -4.77
C LEU A 280 -10.33 16.18 -5.11
N VAL A 281 -11.43 16.74 -4.58
CA VAL A 281 -11.74 18.17 -4.73
C VAL A 281 -10.69 19.04 -4.04
N GLN A 282 -10.21 18.63 -2.86
CA GLN A 282 -9.14 19.34 -2.17
C GLN A 282 -7.86 19.38 -3.02
N LEU A 283 -7.44 18.24 -3.55
CA LEU A 283 -6.26 18.15 -4.41
C LEU A 283 -6.42 18.98 -5.69
N ALA A 284 -7.63 19.04 -6.26
CA ALA A 284 -7.92 19.91 -7.41
C ALA A 284 -7.77 21.39 -7.05
N LEU A 285 -8.23 21.82 -5.86
CA LEU A 285 -7.99 23.18 -5.34
C LEU A 285 -6.50 23.48 -5.13
N GLU A 286 -5.70 22.46 -4.82
CA GLU A 286 -4.24 22.54 -4.70
C GLU A 286 -3.51 22.45 -6.06
N ASN A 287 -4.24 22.27 -7.17
CA ASN A 287 -3.73 21.97 -8.51
C ASN A 287 -2.83 20.72 -8.57
N ASN A 288 -3.10 19.73 -7.72
CA ASN A 288 -2.32 18.49 -7.64
C ASN A 288 -3.04 17.32 -8.34
N PHE A 289 -3.21 17.42 -9.66
CA PHE A 289 -3.88 16.40 -10.46
C PHE A 289 -3.07 15.11 -10.60
N ASP A 290 -1.74 15.18 -10.49
CA ASP A 290 -0.89 13.99 -10.50
C ASP A 290 -1.23 13.05 -9.33
N GLU A 291 -1.39 13.60 -8.13
CA GLU A 291 -1.82 12.83 -6.96
C GLU A 291 -3.25 12.29 -7.12
N ILE A 292 -4.18 13.06 -7.71
CA ILE A 292 -5.53 12.57 -8.03
C ILE A 292 -5.43 11.34 -8.92
N MET A 293 -4.66 11.40 -10.01
CA MET A 293 -4.50 10.29 -10.95
C MET A 293 -3.87 9.06 -10.27
N GLN A 294 -2.93 9.26 -9.34
CA GLN A 294 -2.35 8.16 -8.55
C GLN A 294 -3.36 7.53 -7.57
N LEU A 295 -4.33 8.30 -7.07
CA LEU A 295 -5.37 7.80 -6.17
C LEU A 295 -6.49 7.05 -6.89
N LEU A 296 -6.83 7.43 -8.14
CA LEU A 296 -7.97 6.85 -8.86
C LEU A 296 -7.95 5.31 -8.96
N PRO A 297 -6.82 4.63 -9.25
CA PRO A 297 -6.77 3.17 -9.23
C PRO A 297 -7.18 2.59 -7.88
N VAL A 298 -6.64 3.11 -6.78
CA VAL A 298 -6.95 2.64 -5.43
C VAL A 298 -8.42 2.92 -5.07
N TYR A 299 -8.94 4.09 -5.48
CA TYR A 299 -10.36 4.43 -5.30
C TYR A 299 -11.26 3.41 -5.99
N ARG A 300 -10.96 3.01 -7.24
CA ARG A 300 -11.69 1.98 -7.96
C ARG A 300 -11.61 0.62 -7.28
N GLU A 301 -10.42 0.20 -6.85
CA GLU A 301 -10.24 -1.10 -6.17
C GLU A 301 -10.98 -1.20 -4.83
N LEU A 302 -11.09 -0.08 -4.12
CA LEU A 302 -11.82 0.03 -2.86
C LEU A 302 -13.30 0.38 -3.05
N ASN A 303 -13.74 0.70 -4.27
CA ASN A 303 -15.08 1.21 -4.57
C ASN A 303 -15.41 2.49 -3.77
N LEU A 304 -14.42 3.39 -3.67
CA LEU A 304 -14.59 4.76 -3.17
C LEU A 304 -15.04 5.67 -4.32
N PRO A 305 -15.94 6.63 -4.08
CA PRO A 305 -16.43 7.50 -5.13
C PRO A 305 -15.39 8.54 -5.56
N ALA A 306 -15.16 8.62 -6.87
CA ALA A 306 -14.30 9.59 -7.52
C ALA A 306 -15.08 10.67 -8.31
N SER A 307 -16.39 10.50 -8.52
CA SER A 307 -17.25 11.46 -9.22
C SER A 307 -18.56 11.75 -8.49
N LEU A 308 -19.24 12.85 -8.84
CA LEU A 308 -20.59 13.15 -8.33
C LEU A 308 -21.60 12.08 -8.74
N GLN A 309 -21.43 11.50 -9.94
CA GLN A 309 -22.25 10.39 -10.41
C GLN A 309 -22.11 9.16 -9.52
N GLU A 310 -20.88 8.81 -9.13
CA GLU A 310 -20.61 7.70 -8.21
C GLU A 310 -21.12 7.95 -6.79
N LEU A 311 -21.30 9.21 -6.39
CA LEU A 311 -22.01 9.59 -5.17
C LEU A 311 -23.54 9.46 -5.29
N GLY A 312 -24.08 9.30 -6.50
CA GLY A 312 -25.50 9.15 -6.80
C GLY A 312 -26.16 10.38 -7.44
N ILE A 313 -25.41 11.46 -7.68
CA ILE A 313 -25.91 12.68 -8.30
C ILE A 313 -25.87 12.50 -9.82
N THR A 314 -26.98 12.01 -10.38
CA THR A 314 -27.10 11.67 -11.82
C THR A 314 -27.87 12.70 -12.64
N SER A 315 -28.53 13.65 -11.98
CA SER A 315 -29.28 14.76 -12.59
C SER A 315 -29.09 16.03 -11.76
N GLY A 316 -29.20 17.21 -12.37
CA GLY A 316 -29.03 18.47 -11.63
C GLY A 316 -27.61 18.69 -11.11
N ILE A 317 -26.60 18.15 -11.81
CA ILE A 317 -25.19 18.20 -11.38
C ILE A 317 -24.73 19.63 -11.10
N GLU A 318 -25.07 20.59 -11.97
CA GLU A 318 -24.67 21.99 -11.77
C GLU A 318 -25.32 22.62 -10.53
N ASP A 319 -26.58 22.31 -10.24
CA ASP A 319 -27.25 22.78 -9.02
C ASP A 319 -26.60 22.15 -7.77
N ALA A 320 -26.22 20.86 -7.85
CA ALA A 320 -25.51 20.18 -6.78
C ALA A 320 -24.12 20.78 -6.54
N ILE A 321 -23.34 21.06 -7.60
CA ILE A 321 -22.03 21.73 -7.52
C ILE A 321 -22.20 23.09 -6.85
N ASP A 322 -23.22 23.86 -7.24
CA ASP A 322 -23.51 25.18 -6.71
C ASP A 322 -23.81 25.13 -5.19
N ILE A 323 -24.65 24.17 -4.77
CA ILE A 323 -24.97 23.91 -3.36
C ILE A 323 -23.72 23.50 -2.57
N ILE A 324 -22.95 22.54 -3.07
CA ILE A 324 -21.74 22.03 -2.41
C ILE A 324 -20.76 23.17 -2.20
N ALA A 325 -20.45 23.92 -3.26
CA ALA A 325 -19.49 25.01 -3.23
C ALA A 325 -19.92 26.15 -2.29
N GLU A 326 -21.19 26.55 -2.32
CA GLU A 326 -21.72 27.59 -1.42
C GLU A 326 -21.62 27.19 0.04
N ARG A 327 -21.93 25.93 0.36
CA ARG A 327 -21.86 25.41 1.72
C ARG A 327 -20.43 25.23 2.19
N ALA A 328 -19.54 24.73 1.34
CA ALA A 328 -18.14 24.47 1.68
C ALA A 328 -17.36 25.74 2.06
N VAL A 329 -17.72 26.90 1.49
CA VAL A 329 -17.04 28.18 1.80
C VAL A 329 -17.78 29.04 2.82
N LYS A 330 -18.82 28.51 3.48
CA LYS A 330 -19.54 29.25 4.52
C LYS A 330 -18.57 29.71 5.62
N GLN A 331 -18.86 30.86 6.23
CA GLN A 331 -18.05 31.37 7.33
C GLN A 331 -17.94 30.31 8.45
N GLY A 332 -16.71 29.97 8.83
CA GLY A 332 -16.40 28.98 9.87
C GLY A 332 -16.03 27.59 9.35
N GLU A 333 -16.14 27.33 8.06
CA GLU A 333 -15.69 26.08 7.44
C GLU A 333 -14.16 25.94 7.43
N SER A 334 -13.66 24.70 7.41
CA SER A 334 -12.22 24.41 7.48
C SER A 334 -11.46 24.63 6.17
N ILE A 335 -12.15 24.72 5.03
CA ILE A 335 -11.53 25.03 3.72
C ILE A 335 -10.78 26.37 3.73
N HIS A 336 -11.19 27.32 4.59
CA HIS A 336 -10.55 28.64 4.72
C HIS A 336 -9.10 28.54 5.18
N PHE A 337 -8.72 27.44 5.86
CA PHE A 337 -7.32 27.21 6.25
C PHE A 337 -6.40 26.94 5.06
N MET A 338 -6.97 26.63 3.89
CA MET A 338 -6.24 26.49 2.63
C MET A 338 -6.19 27.79 1.82
N ASN A 339 -6.65 28.92 2.38
CA ASN A 339 -6.83 30.19 1.67
C ASN A 339 -7.85 30.14 0.52
N VAL A 340 -8.75 29.15 0.51
CA VAL A 340 -9.89 29.09 -0.41
C VAL A 340 -11.07 29.78 0.25
N SER A 341 -11.54 30.88 -0.35
CA SER A 341 -12.53 31.76 0.28
C SER A 341 -13.75 32.05 -0.59
N THR A 342 -13.76 31.61 -1.85
CA THR A 342 -14.84 31.92 -2.79
C THR A 342 -15.46 30.66 -3.37
N LYS A 343 -16.77 30.72 -3.58
CA LYS A 343 -17.57 29.65 -4.18
C LYS A 343 -17.06 29.31 -5.58
N GLU A 344 -16.64 30.31 -6.34
CA GLU A 344 -16.18 30.17 -7.71
C GLU A 344 -14.94 29.28 -7.82
N LEU A 345 -14.02 29.33 -6.85
CA LEU A 345 -12.86 28.45 -6.81
C LEU A 345 -13.25 26.99 -6.62
N VAL A 346 -14.19 26.73 -5.70
CA VAL A 346 -14.68 25.37 -5.44
C VAL A 346 -15.47 24.82 -6.63
N VAL A 347 -16.32 25.64 -7.26
CA VAL A 347 -17.02 25.28 -8.50
C VAL A 347 -16.03 24.92 -9.61
N ALA A 348 -14.99 25.74 -9.80
CA ALA A 348 -13.97 25.49 -10.82
C ALA A 348 -13.23 24.17 -10.55
N ALA A 349 -12.80 23.95 -9.31
CA ALA A 349 -12.10 22.73 -8.91
C ALA A 349 -12.96 21.47 -9.09
N ILE A 350 -14.25 21.50 -8.69
CA ILE A 350 -15.16 20.37 -8.90
C ILE A 350 -15.33 20.11 -10.40
N ARG A 351 -15.58 21.13 -11.22
CA ARG A 351 -15.72 20.93 -12.69
C ARG A 351 -14.46 20.40 -13.34
N GLU A 352 -13.29 20.84 -12.89
CA GLU A 352 -12.02 20.34 -13.40
C GLU A 352 -11.77 18.91 -12.97
N LEU A 353 -12.06 18.56 -11.72
CA LEU A 353 -12.05 17.18 -11.23
C LEU A 353 -12.98 16.28 -12.03
N GLU A 354 -14.27 16.64 -12.17
CA GLU A 354 -15.24 15.81 -12.88
C GLU A 354 -14.82 15.58 -14.34
N ARG A 355 -14.25 16.60 -15.01
CA ARG A 355 -13.67 16.45 -16.35
C ARG A 355 -12.47 15.52 -16.35
N ALA A 356 -11.50 15.73 -15.45
CA ALA A 356 -10.30 14.91 -15.40
C ALA A 356 -10.60 13.42 -15.09
N VAL A 357 -11.57 13.16 -14.21
CA VAL A 357 -12.04 11.80 -13.90
C VAL A 357 -12.76 11.20 -15.09
N ALA A 358 -13.66 11.94 -15.74
CA ALA A 358 -14.36 11.48 -16.95
C ALA A 358 -13.38 11.24 -18.11
N ASP A 359 -12.35 12.06 -18.29
CA ASP A 359 -11.31 11.87 -19.29
C ASP A 359 -10.48 10.63 -18.98
N ALA A 360 -10.09 10.42 -17.72
CA ALA A 360 -9.40 9.21 -17.30
C ALA A 360 -10.24 7.93 -17.51
N GLU A 361 -11.56 8.02 -17.30
CA GLU A 361 -12.51 6.95 -17.60
C GLU A 361 -12.73 6.76 -19.10
N ALA A 362 -12.79 7.85 -19.88
CA ALA A 362 -12.94 7.81 -21.33
C ALA A 362 -11.71 7.16 -21.97
N VAL A 363 -10.50 7.55 -21.55
CA VAL A 363 -9.25 6.92 -21.96
C VAL A 363 -9.23 5.43 -21.57
N SER A 364 -9.69 5.08 -20.37
CA SER A 364 -9.84 3.67 -19.97
C SER A 364 -10.89 2.92 -20.81
N SER A 365 -11.99 3.59 -21.19
CA SER A 365 -13.10 3.03 -21.98
C SER A 365 -12.78 2.91 -23.47
N ASP A 366 -12.02 3.84 -24.05
CA ASP A 366 -11.52 3.79 -25.43
C ASP A 366 -10.40 2.77 -25.56
N LEU A 367 -9.57 2.60 -24.51
CA LEU A 367 -8.68 1.45 -24.37
C LEU A 367 -9.48 0.14 -24.28
N ASN A 368 -10.66 0.12 -23.64
CA ASN A 368 -11.54 -1.05 -23.51
C ASN A 368 -12.39 -1.35 -24.78
N LEU A 369 -12.73 -0.34 -25.59
CA LEU A 369 -13.45 -0.47 -26.86
C LEU A 369 -12.51 -0.83 -28.02
N ALA A 370 -11.27 -0.34 -28.01
CA ALA A 370 -10.19 -0.87 -28.86
C ALA A 370 -9.80 -2.31 -28.46
N SER A 371 -10.09 -2.73 -27.22
CA SER A 371 -9.89 -4.08 -26.73
C SER A 371 -11.14 -4.96 -26.75
N SER A 372 -12.23 -4.58 -27.43
CA SER A 372 -13.39 -5.49 -27.61
C SER A 372 -13.13 -6.62 -28.63
N GLN A 373 -11.86 -6.85 -28.97
CA GLN A 373 -11.32 -8.08 -29.54
C GLN A 373 -10.16 -8.68 -28.72
N CYS A 374 -9.89 -8.21 -27.51
CA CYS A 374 -8.83 -8.75 -26.64
C CYS A 374 -9.38 -9.18 -25.29
N GLU A 375 -9.03 -10.40 -24.92
CA GLU A 375 -9.24 -11.02 -23.62
C GLU A 375 -8.75 -10.11 -22.48
N ALA A 376 -9.31 -10.27 -21.28
CA ALA A 376 -8.96 -9.53 -20.07
C ALA A 376 -7.43 -9.29 -19.98
N LYS A 377 -6.99 -8.04 -19.78
CA LYS A 377 -5.56 -7.73 -19.58
C LYS A 377 -5.08 -8.43 -18.32
N VAL A 378 -4.44 -9.58 -18.51
CA VAL A 378 -3.77 -10.35 -17.47
C VAL A 378 -2.45 -9.64 -17.18
N PRO A 379 -2.16 -9.28 -15.92
CA PRO A 379 -0.90 -8.63 -15.57
C PRO A 379 0.28 -9.59 -15.74
N PHE A 380 1.46 -9.06 -16.10
CA PHE A 380 2.63 -9.88 -16.46
C PHE A 380 3.35 -10.38 -15.20
N GLN A 381 3.20 -11.66 -14.87
CA GLN A 381 3.67 -12.25 -13.61
C GLN A 381 5.10 -12.79 -13.74
N ALA A 382 6.02 -12.32 -12.90
CA ALA A 382 7.40 -12.80 -12.84
C ALA A 382 7.66 -13.71 -11.63
N ALA A 383 8.56 -14.68 -11.80
CA ALA A 383 9.15 -15.46 -10.72
C ALA A 383 10.69 -15.42 -10.79
N LEU A 384 11.34 -15.08 -9.70
CA LEU A 384 12.80 -15.03 -9.57
C LEU A 384 13.24 -16.18 -8.68
N LEU A 385 14.10 -17.05 -9.22
CA LEU A 385 14.63 -18.19 -8.48
C LEU A 385 15.93 -17.76 -7.80
N GLN A 386 15.81 -17.30 -6.55
CA GLN A 386 16.97 -17.02 -5.71
C GLN A 386 17.52 -18.34 -5.18
N LEU A 387 18.56 -18.87 -5.82
CA LEU A 387 19.09 -20.21 -5.56
C LEU A 387 20.35 -20.18 -4.70
N ASP A 388 20.50 -21.17 -3.82
CA ASP A 388 21.79 -21.57 -3.29
C ASP A 388 22.45 -22.53 -4.29
N ILE A 389 23.41 -22.01 -5.07
CA ILE A 389 24.03 -22.73 -6.17
C ILE A 389 25.09 -23.70 -5.65
N ALA A 390 25.00 -24.96 -6.05
CA ALA A 390 26.01 -25.96 -5.73
C ALA A 390 27.32 -25.66 -6.50
N PHE A 391 28.35 -25.25 -5.78
CA PHE A 391 29.64 -24.85 -6.35
C PHE A 391 30.26 -25.95 -7.23
N GLY A 392 30.46 -25.66 -8.52
CA GLY A 392 31.10 -26.55 -9.49
C GLY A 392 30.33 -27.83 -9.85
N ASN A 393 29.10 -28.01 -9.36
CA ASN A 393 28.31 -29.24 -9.56
C ASN A 393 27.10 -29.00 -10.48
N ARG A 394 27.32 -29.17 -11.78
CA ARG A 394 26.30 -28.92 -12.81
C ARG A 394 25.09 -29.83 -12.70
N GLU A 395 25.30 -31.12 -12.43
CA GLU A 395 24.20 -32.09 -12.38
C GLU A 395 23.19 -31.74 -11.28
N GLU A 396 23.69 -31.40 -10.08
CA GLU A 396 22.85 -30.94 -8.97
C GLU A 396 22.11 -29.63 -9.31
N ASN A 397 22.83 -28.67 -9.90
CA ASN A 397 22.23 -27.38 -10.26
C ASN A 397 21.12 -27.52 -11.31
N PHE A 398 21.30 -28.38 -12.32
CA PHE A 398 20.26 -28.66 -13.32
C PHE A 398 19.04 -29.32 -12.67
N HIS A 399 19.24 -30.31 -11.80
CA HIS A 399 18.13 -30.95 -11.08
C HIS A 399 17.36 -29.96 -10.21
N ARG A 400 18.06 -29.10 -9.45
CA ARG A 400 17.47 -28.03 -8.64
C ARG A 400 16.66 -27.05 -9.48
N VAL A 401 17.22 -26.58 -10.59
CA VAL A 401 16.53 -25.64 -11.50
C VAL A 401 15.27 -26.27 -12.09
N GLU A 402 15.31 -27.52 -12.55
CA GLU A 402 14.13 -28.22 -13.05
C GLU A 402 13.02 -28.32 -11.98
N GLU A 403 13.39 -28.65 -10.73
CA GLU A 403 12.44 -28.72 -9.63
C GLU A 403 11.83 -27.35 -9.30
N LYS A 404 12.65 -26.29 -9.25
CA LYS A 404 12.21 -24.93 -8.90
C LYS A 404 11.36 -24.32 -10.00
N ILE A 405 11.69 -24.53 -11.27
CA ILE A 405 10.86 -24.12 -12.41
C ILE A 405 9.51 -24.81 -12.34
N ARG A 406 9.48 -26.14 -12.13
CA ARG A 406 8.23 -26.89 -11.99
C ARG A 406 7.34 -26.29 -10.90
N LYS A 407 7.89 -26.04 -9.70
CA LYS A 407 7.14 -25.43 -8.59
C LYS A 407 6.67 -24.01 -8.91
N ALA A 408 7.50 -23.18 -9.52
CA ALA A 408 7.14 -21.80 -9.87
C ALA A 408 5.96 -21.75 -10.86
N THR A 409 5.89 -22.71 -11.80
CA THR A 409 4.81 -22.77 -12.79
C THR A 409 3.44 -23.12 -12.19
N GLU A 410 3.40 -23.67 -10.97
CA GLU A 410 2.14 -23.91 -10.24
C GLU A 410 1.42 -22.59 -9.88
N GLN A 411 2.11 -21.45 -9.94
CA GLN A 411 1.57 -20.11 -9.67
C GLN A 411 1.19 -19.33 -10.95
N HIS A 412 1.11 -19.99 -12.11
CA HIS A 412 0.73 -19.38 -13.39
C HIS A 412 1.55 -18.13 -13.76
N VAL A 413 2.86 -18.28 -13.82
CA VAL A 413 3.79 -17.17 -14.12
C VAL A 413 4.04 -17.02 -15.62
N ASP A 414 4.37 -15.79 -16.04
CA ASP A 414 4.66 -15.45 -17.43
C ASP A 414 6.14 -15.54 -17.78
N VAL A 415 7.01 -15.21 -16.82
CA VAL A 415 8.46 -15.31 -16.96
C VAL A 415 9.12 -15.84 -15.69
N ILE A 416 10.10 -16.70 -15.87
CA ILE A 416 11.00 -17.17 -14.81
C ILE A 416 12.40 -16.61 -15.03
N VAL A 417 13.05 -16.17 -13.96
CA VAL A 417 14.41 -15.61 -13.99
C VAL A 417 15.33 -16.43 -13.09
N LEU A 418 16.47 -16.87 -13.64
CA LEU A 418 17.54 -17.56 -12.90
C LEU A 418 18.69 -16.59 -12.57
N PRO A 419 19.54 -16.90 -11.57
CA PRO A 419 20.70 -16.07 -11.23
C PRO A 419 21.85 -16.24 -12.23
N GLU A 420 22.87 -15.40 -12.11
CA GLU A 420 24.12 -15.52 -12.88
C GLU A 420 24.82 -16.85 -12.59
N LEU A 421 25.56 -17.38 -13.58
CA LEU A 421 26.41 -18.58 -13.51
C LEU A 421 25.82 -19.79 -12.77
N TRP A 422 24.50 -19.93 -12.75
CA TRP A 422 23.78 -20.89 -11.92
C TRP A 422 24.16 -22.35 -12.15
N SER A 423 24.70 -22.69 -13.32
CA SER A 423 25.14 -24.05 -13.64
C SER A 423 26.43 -24.44 -12.91
N THR A 424 27.35 -23.50 -12.71
CA THR A 424 28.71 -23.78 -12.21
C THR A 424 29.04 -23.05 -10.91
N GLY A 425 28.31 -21.99 -10.58
CA GLY A 425 28.76 -20.97 -9.64
C GLY A 425 30.07 -20.31 -10.12
N TYR A 426 30.74 -19.63 -9.21
CA TYR A 426 32.05 -19.00 -9.44
C TYR A 426 33.24 -19.98 -9.33
N ASP A 427 33.07 -21.25 -9.70
CA ASP A 427 34.18 -22.22 -9.84
C ASP A 427 34.98 -21.94 -11.13
N LEU A 428 35.48 -20.70 -11.24
CA LEU A 428 36.08 -20.13 -12.44
C LEU A 428 37.38 -20.82 -12.84
N THR A 429 38.06 -21.46 -11.90
CA THR A 429 39.34 -22.14 -12.13
C THR A 429 39.21 -23.46 -12.87
N ARG A 430 38.01 -24.03 -12.92
CA ARG A 430 37.69 -25.32 -13.55
C ARG A 430 36.87 -25.19 -14.83
N LEU A 431 36.72 -23.98 -15.38
CA LEU A 431 35.87 -23.76 -16.56
C LEU A 431 36.35 -24.49 -17.83
N ASP A 432 37.60 -24.91 -17.89
CA ASP A 432 38.10 -25.82 -18.92
C ASP A 432 37.47 -27.22 -18.86
N GLU A 433 37.02 -27.65 -17.68
CA GLU A 433 36.35 -28.92 -17.44
C GLU A 433 34.82 -28.80 -17.44
N ILE A 434 34.29 -27.74 -16.82
CA ILE A 434 32.86 -27.64 -16.48
C ILE A 434 32.09 -26.62 -17.32
N ALA A 435 32.73 -25.76 -18.12
CA ALA A 435 31.95 -24.86 -18.99
C ALA A 435 31.17 -25.64 -20.05
N ASP A 436 29.97 -25.16 -20.39
CA ASP A 436 29.12 -25.77 -21.39
C ASP A 436 29.57 -25.34 -22.79
N LYS A 437 29.94 -26.31 -23.63
CA LYS A 437 30.43 -26.06 -24.98
C LYS A 437 29.34 -25.43 -25.83
N GLU A 438 29.57 -24.19 -26.26
CA GLU A 438 28.58 -23.37 -26.96
C GLU A 438 27.23 -23.23 -26.22
N ALA A 439 27.21 -23.48 -24.90
CA ALA A 439 25.99 -23.57 -24.08
C ALA A 439 24.94 -24.57 -24.61
N ALA A 440 25.37 -25.61 -25.33
CA ALA A 440 24.48 -26.53 -26.04
C ALA A 440 23.60 -27.35 -25.10
N GLU A 441 24.16 -27.84 -23.99
CA GLU A 441 23.42 -28.66 -23.01
C GLU A 441 22.38 -27.81 -22.27
N THR A 442 22.78 -26.65 -21.77
CA THR A 442 21.89 -25.68 -21.12
C THR A 442 20.79 -25.24 -22.07
N THR A 443 21.11 -24.97 -23.34
CA THR A 443 20.12 -24.55 -24.34
C THR A 443 19.06 -25.63 -24.57
N ALA A 444 19.47 -26.87 -24.76
CA ALA A 444 18.55 -28.00 -24.92
C ALA A 444 17.67 -28.21 -23.68
N PHE A 445 18.27 -28.09 -22.49
CA PHE A 445 17.59 -28.25 -21.21
C PHE A 445 16.53 -27.16 -20.99
N ILE A 446 16.89 -25.88 -21.09
CA ILE A 446 15.95 -24.78 -20.84
C ILE A 446 14.89 -24.68 -21.93
N SER A 447 15.25 -24.90 -23.20
CA SER A 447 14.29 -24.96 -24.31
C SER A 447 13.19 -26.00 -24.06
N ARG A 448 13.58 -27.19 -23.57
CA ARG A 448 12.63 -28.24 -23.17
C ARG A 448 11.70 -27.76 -22.06
N LEU A 449 12.23 -27.15 -21.00
CA LEU A 449 11.43 -26.69 -19.86
C LEU A 449 10.47 -25.56 -20.24
N ALA A 450 10.94 -24.57 -20.99
CA ALA A 450 10.12 -23.47 -21.49
C ALA A 450 8.91 -24.00 -22.28
N LYS A 451 9.15 -24.95 -23.20
CA LYS A 451 8.10 -25.61 -23.98
C LYS A 451 7.18 -26.49 -23.15
N GLN A 452 7.74 -27.27 -22.22
CA GLN A 452 6.99 -28.19 -21.36
C GLN A 452 6.00 -27.44 -20.46
N TYR A 453 6.42 -26.32 -19.89
CA TYR A 453 5.61 -25.53 -18.95
C TYR A 453 4.95 -24.30 -19.58
N SER A 454 5.17 -24.05 -20.88
CA SER A 454 4.60 -22.90 -21.61
C SER A 454 4.89 -21.55 -20.95
N VAL A 455 6.15 -21.33 -20.56
CA VAL A 455 6.61 -20.16 -19.79
C VAL A 455 7.85 -19.54 -20.44
N ASN A 456 7.98 -18.20 -20.39
CA ASN A 456 9.22 -17.55 -20.82
C ASN A 456 10.30 -17.75 -19.76
N ILE A 457 11.56 -17.87 -20.16
CA ILE A 457 12.66 -18.08 -19.22
C ILE A 457 13.82 -17.16 -19.57
N VAL A 458 14.10 -16.19 -18.70
CA VAL A 458 15.39 -15.48 -18.64
C VAL A 458 16.31 -16.39 -17.83
N ALA A 459 17.07 -17.22 -18.54
CA ALA A 459 17.71 -18.41 -17.99
C ALA A 459 18.99 -18.12 -17.21
N GLY A 460 19.05 -16.97 -16.54
CA GLY A 460 20.25 -16.55 -15.82
C GLY A 460 21.40 -16.46 -16.80
N SER A 461 22.61 -16.69 -16.31
CA SER A 461 23.75 -16.90 -17.19
C SER A 461 24.49 -18.19 -16.87
N VAL A 462 25.28 -18.64 -17.83
CA VAL A 462 26.11 -19.86 -17.74
C VAL A 462 27.50 -19.61 -18.31
N ALA A 463 28.46 -20.43 -17.88
CA ALA A 463 29.79 -20.43 -18.45
C ALA A 463 29.75 -21.12 -19.83
N ARG A 464 29.76 -20.32 -20.89
CA ARG A 464 29.73 -20.78 -22.29
C ARG A 464 31.14 -20.86 -22.84
N GLN A 465 31.61 -22.06 -23.14
CA GLN A 465 32.90 -22.28 -23.78
C GLN A 465 32.79 -22.04 -25.30
N THR A 466 33.52 -21.04 -25.79
CA THR A 466 33.62 -20.68 -27.21
C THR A 466 34.99 -21.05 -27.78
N GLU A 467 35.17 -20.94 -29.09
CA GLU A 467 36.48 -21.12 -29.74
C GLU A 467 37.56 -20.17 -29.20
N THR A 468 37.18 -18.98 -28.74
CA THR A 468 38.10 -17.92 -28.30
C THR A 468 38.24 -17.80 -26.78
N GLY A 469 37.57 -18.65 -26.01
CA GLY A 469 37.57 -18.60 -24.54
C GLY A 469 36.19 -18.81 -23.93
N VAL A 470 36.11 -18.78 -22.60
CA VAL A 470 34.83 -18.94 -21.88
C VAL A 470 34.20 -17.57 -21.66
N THR A 471 32.88 -17.47 -21.83
CA THR A 471 32.10 -16.24 -21.59
C THR A 471 31.03 -16.50 -20.55
N ASN A 472 30.68 -15.49 -19.76
CA ASN A 472 29.52 -15.53 -18.88
C ASN A 472 28.31 -15.06 -19.68
N THR A 473 27.46 -16.00 -20.11
CA THR A 473 26.45 -15.76 -21.15
C THR A 473 25.04 -16.00 -20.62
N MET A 474 24.21 -14.96 -20.67
CA MET A 474 22.78 -15.01 -20.42
C MET A 474 22.03 -15.53 -21.65
N LEU A 475 21.08 -16.42 -21.41
CA LEU A 475 20.22 -17.02 -22.45
C LEU A 475 18.76 -16.70 -22.15
N VAL A 476 17.97 -16.39 -23.18
CA VAL A 476 16.54 -16.07 -23.02
C VAL A 476 15.69 -16.90 -23.96
N PHE A 477 14.66 -17.54 -23.43
CA PHE A 477 13.77 -18.43 -24.17
C PHE A 477 12.32 -17.97 -24.09
N ARG A 478 11.60 -18.12 -25.21
CA ARG A 478 10.14 -17.97 -25.25
C ARG A 478 9.43 -19.24 -24.79
N ARG A 479 8.13 -19.12 -24.48
CA ARG A 479 7.23 -20.23 -24.11
C ARG A 479 7.23 -21.43 -25.06
N ASN A 480 7.55 -21.21 -26.34
CA ASN A 480 7.63 -22.27 -27.35
C ASN A 480 8.97 -23.04 -27.35
N GLY A 481 9.93 -22.63 -26.51
CA GLY A 481 11.29 -23.17 -26.44
C GLY A 481 12.29 -22.49 -27.38
N GLU A 482 11.91 -21.44 -28.10
CA GLU A 482 12.81 -20.68 -28.98
C GLU A 482 13.80 -19.84 -28.17
N LEU A 483 15.10 -19.97 -28.46
CA LEU A 483 16.14 -19.08 -27.95
C LEU A 483 16.06 -17.74 -28.70
N VAL A 484 15.80 -16.66 -27.98
CA VAL A 484 15.60 -15.32 -28.54
C VAL A 484 16.69 -14.33 -28.18
N LYS A 485 17.55 -14.68 -27.20
CA LYS A 485 18.72 -13.88 -26.87
C LYS A 485 19.86 -14.71 -26.32
N GLU A 486 21.06 -14.40 -26.79
CA GLU A 486 22.33 -14.69 -26.14
C GLU A 486 23.04 -13.37 -25.85
N TYR A 487 23.44 -13.15 -24.60
CA TYR A 487 24.14 -11.95 -24.17
C TYR A 487 25.32 -12.33 -23.27
N SER A 488 26.54 -12.07 -23.72
CA SER A 488 27.74 -12.27 -22.88
C SER A 488 28.05 -11.00 -22.09
N LYS A 489 28.39 -11.15 -20.81
CA LYS A 489 28.67 -10.05 -19.87
C LYS A 489 29.69 -9.07 -20.45
N ALA A 490 29.29 -7.81 -20.60
CA ALA A 490 30.14 -6.78 -21.19
C ALA A 490 31.26 -6.36 -20.23
N HIS A 491 30.95 -6.22 -18.93
CA HIS A 491 31.92 -5.73 -17.94
C HIS A 491 32.31 -6.82 -16.93
N LEU A 492 33.57 -7.26 -16.99
CA LEU A 492 34.09 -8.27 -16.06
C LEU A 492 34.46 -7.69 -14.69
N PHE A 493 34.10 -8.39 -13.62
CA PHE A 493 34.38 -7.99 -12.25
C PHE A 493 35.72 -8.50 -11.74
N ARG A 494 36.76 -7.64 -11.84
CA ARG A 494 38.15 -7.99 -11.51
C ARG A 494 38.39 -8.42 -10.07
N LEU A 495 37.61 -7.95 -9.10
CA LEU A 495 37.77 -8.35 -7.69
C LEU A 495 37.48 -9.84 -7.47
N MET A 496 36.66 -10.45 -8.33
CA MET A 496 36.40 -11.90 -8.35
C MET A 496 37.19 -12.62 -9.44
N LYS A 497 38.22 -11.96 -10.00
CA LYS A 497 39.16 -12.50 -10.99
C LYS A 497 38.49 -12.95 -12.30
N GLU A 498 37.31 -12.44 -12.63
CA GLU A 498 36.61 -12.79 -13.87
C GLU A 498 37.49 -12.54 -15.10
N ASP A 499 38.28 -11.46 -15.11
CA ASP A 499 39.21 -11.07 -16.18
C ASP A 499 40.32 -12.09 -16.47
N LYS A 500 40.52 -13.08 -15.60
CA LYS A 500 41.50 -14.15 -15.78
C LYS A 500 40.93 -15.40 -16.44
N TYR A 501 39.61 -15.60 -16.33
CA TYR A 501 38.95 -16.85 -16.71
C TYR A 501 37.85 -16.66 -17.76
N LEU A 502 37.32 -15.44 -17.89
CA LEU A 502 36.22 -15.10 -18.77
C LEU A 502 36.66 -14.06 -19.80
N ALA A 503 36.05 -14.12 -20.99
CA ALA A 503 36.13 -13.11 -22.03
C ALA A 503 34.92 -12.16 -21.96
N GLU A 504 35.16 -10.89 -22.31
CA GLU A 504 34.15 -9.84 -22.40
C GLU A 504 33.19 -10.07 -23.58
N GLY A 505 31.91 -9.78 -23.37
CA GLY A 505 30.92 -9.72 -24.45
C GLY A 505 30.92 -8.38 -25.18
N ASN A 506 30.33 -8.36 -26.38
CA ASN A 506 30.32 -7.18 -27.26
C ASN A 506 28.98 -6.94 -27.99
N SER A 507 27.90 -7.58 -27.54
CA SER A 507 26.56 -7.42 -28.08
C SER A 507 25.64 -6.72 -27.08
N ASP A 508 24.55 -6.13 -27.58
CA ASP A 508 23.48 -5.64 -26.71
C ASP A 508 22.71 -6.80 -26.05
N GLY A 509 21.97 -6.47 -25.00
CA GLY A 509 21.07 -7.35 -24.26
C GLY A 509 19.59 -7.20 -24.62
N LEU A 510 19.23 -6.63 -25.78
CA LEU A 510 17.84 -6.37 -26.19
C LEU A 510 17.13 -7.62 -26.72
N PHE A 511 15.86 -7.81 -26.33
CA PHE A 511 14.99 -8.90 -26.81
C PHE A 511 13.49 -8.58 -26.59
N THR A 512 12.60 -9.50 -26.98
CA THR A 512 11.15 -9.34 -26.83
C THR A 512 10.50 -10.62 -26.29
N LEU A 513 9.72 -10.50 -25.22
CA LEU A 513 8.92 -11.58 -24.64
C LEU A 513 7.44 -11.20 -24.71
N ASP A 514 6.61 -12.06 -25.30
CA ASP A 514 5.15 -11.86 -25.45
C ASP A 514 4.75 -10.47 -25.99
N GLY A 515 5.59 -9.90 -26.88
CA GLY A 515 5.37 -8.58 -27.49
C GLY A 515 5.92 -7.40 -26.67
N HIS A 516 6.49 -7.64 -25.49
CA HIS A 516 7.08 -6.61 -24.64
C HIS A 516 8.58 -6.42 -24.91
N PRO A 517 9.03 -5.19 -25.23
CA PRO A 517 10.46 -4.87 -25.36
C PRO A 517 11.18 -4.99 -24.01
N CYS A 518 12.23 -5.81 -23.99
CA CYS A 518 13.00 -6.14 -22.80
C CYS A 518 14.49 -5.97 -23.06
N ALA A 519 15.25 -5.78 -21.97
CA ALA A 519 16.70 -5.90 -21.99
C ALA A 519 17.15 -6.79 -20.83
N GLY A 520 18.33 -7.38 -20.97
CA GLY A 520 18.96 -8.14 -19.89
C GLY A 520 20.45 -7.83 -19.77
N VAL A 521 20.93 -7.75 -18.53
CA VAL A 521 22.33 -7.49 -18.20
C VAL A 521 22.79 -8.38 -17.06
N ILE A 522 24.11 -8.53 -16.88
CA ILE A 522 24.67 -9.46 -15.90
C ILE A 522 25.43 -8.71 -14.81
N CYS A 523 24.91 -8.79 -13.58
CA CYS A 523 25.60 -8.44 -12.34
C CYS A 523 26.33 -7.09 -12.38
N TYR A 524 27.64 -7.10 -12.61
CA TYR A 524 28.50 -5.92 -12.58
C TYR A 524 28.12 -4.85 -13.60
N ASP A 525 27.44 -5.23 -14.70
CA ASP A 525 26.93 -4.32 -15.72
C ASP A 525 26.05 -3.21 -15.15
N ILE A 526 25.32 -3.45 -14.05
CA ILE A 526 24.45 -2.43 -13.44
C ILE A 526 25.20 -1.20 -12.94
N ARG A 527 26.52 -1.29 -12.75
CA ARG A 527 27.34 -0.16 -12.32
C ARG A 527 27.59 0.88 -13.41
N PHE A 528 27.28 0.55 -14.67
CA PHE A 528 27.53 1.40 -15.83
C PHE A 528 26.22 2.01 -16.32
N PRO A 529 25.79 3.19 -15.80
CA PRO A 529 24.51 3.79 -16.16
C PRO A 529 24.39 4.07 -17.66
N GLU A 530 25.50 4.37 -18.35
CA GLU A 530 25.55 4.60 -19.78
C GLU A 530 25.16 3.32 -20.55
N TRP A 531 25.70 2.18 -20.12
CA TRP A 531 25.38 0.88 -20.70
C TRP A 531 23.90 0.55 -20.54
N ILE A 532 23.36 0.74 -19.33
CA ILE A 532 21.93 0.52 -19.08
C ILE A 532 21.10 1.50 -19.92
N ARG A 533 21.46 2.79 -19.94
CA ARG A 533 20.74 3.80 -20.71
C ARG A 533 20.66 3.42 -22.18
N THR A 534 21.75 2.95 -22.78
CA THR A 534 21.77 2.53 -24.19
C THR A 534 20.69 1.50 -24.51
N HIS A 535 20.46 0.52 -23.63
CA HIS A 535 19.38 -0.46 -23.80
C HIS A 535 17.98 0.14 -23.63
N MET A 536 17.87 1.24 -22.90
CA MET A 536 16.58 1.83 -22.55
C MET A 536 16.09 2.82 -23.61
N LEU A 537 16.92 3.16 -24.60
CA LEU A 537 16.56 4.11 -25.65
C LEU A 537 15.60 3.54 -26.70
N ASP A 538 15.52 2.21 -26.82
CA ASP A 538 14.69 1.51 -27.80
C ASP A 538 13.35 1.05 -27.19
N ASP A 539 12.73 1.93 -26.41
CA ASP A 539 11.43 1.72 -25.75
C ASP A 539 11.36 0.49 -24.81
N THR A 540 12.51 -0.01 -24.35
CA THR A 540 12.57 -1.13 -23.41
C THR A 540 11.76 -0.85 -22.14
N LYS A 541 10.86 -1.76 -21.77
CA LYS A 541 9.97 -1.63 -20.62
C LYS A 541 10.43 -2.40 -19.38
N VAL A 542 11.16 -3.50 -19.61
CA VAL A 542 11.66 -4.37 -18.54
C VAL A 542 13.16 -4.58 -18.69
N LEU A 543 13.90 -4.29 -17.62
CA LEU A 543 15.31 -4.61 -17.47
C LEU A 543 15.46 -5.83 -16.54
N PHE A 544 15.92 -6.94 -17.09
CA PHE A 544 16.31 -8.11 -16.32
C PHE A 544 17.77 -7.98 -15.87
N VAL A 545 18.03 -8.29 -14.61
CA VAL A 545 19.40 -8.32 -14.06
C VAL A 545 19.61 -9.67 -13.41
N VAL A 546 20.59 -10.43 -13.89
CA VAL A 546 20.93 -11.74 -13.31
C VAL A 546 22.28 -11.64 -12.62
N ALA A 547 22.39 -12.11 -11.37
CA ALA A 547 23.58 -11.85 -10.56
C ALA A 547 23.92 -12.94 -9.55
N GLU A 548 25.20 -13.00 -9.22
CA GLU A 548 25.76 -13.59 -8.01
C GLU A 548 26.45 -12.49 -7.19
N TRP A 549 25.66 -11.56 -6.68
CA TRP A 549 26.12 -10.39 -5.95
C TRP A 549 26.41 -10.73 -4.46
N PRO A 550 27.61 -10.40 -3.96
CA PRO A 550 28.03 -10.82 -2.62
C PRO A 550 27.45 -9.95 -1.51
N LYS A 551 27.18 -10.57 -0.36
CA LYS A 551 26.56 -9.98 0.83
C LYS A 551 27.20 -8.67 1.31
N PRO A 552 28.53 -8.49 1.34
CA PRO A 552 29.15 -7.25 1.81
C PRO A 552 28.79 -5.99 1.01
N ARG A 553 28.17 -6.13 -0.18
CA ARG A 553 27.79 -5.01 -1.04
C ARG A 553 26.29 -5.00 -1.35
N ILE A 554 25.47 -5.62 -0.52
CA ILE A 554 24.04 -5.77 -0.80
C ILE A 554 23.31 -4.41 -0.83
N ASP A 555 23.74 -3.44 -0.02
CA ASP A 555 23.21 -2.07 -0.08
C ASP A 555 23.50 -1.40 -1.43
N HIS A 556 24.67 -1.69 -2.03
CA HIS A 556 24.99 -1.20 -3.38
C HIS A 556 24.10 -1.86 -4.43
N TRP A 557 23.82 -3.16 -4.30
CA TRP A 557 22.91 -3.88 -5.20
C TRP A 557 21.54 -3.20 -5.23
N ARG A 558 20.93 -3.01 -4.05
CA ARG A 558 19.62 -2.36 -3.93
C ARG A 558 19.62 -0.92 -4.45
N ALA A 559 20.60 -0.10 -4.03
CA ALA A 559 20.67 1.30 -4.43
C ALA A 559 20.85 1.48 -5.94
N LEU A 560 21.71 0.66 -6.57
CA LEU A 560 21.93 0.72 -8.01
C LEU A 560 20.67 0.32 -8.77
N LEU A 561 19.99 -0.77 -8.39
CA LEU A 561 18.79 -1.24 -9.07
C LEU A 561 17.63 -0.24 -8.98
N VAL A 562 17.39 0.34 -7.79
CA VAL A 562 16.40 1.42 -7.64
C VAL A 562 16.75 2.61 -8.54
N SER A 563 18.02 2.99 -8.58
CA SER A 563 18.48 4.07 -9.48
C SER A 563 18.24 3.73 -10.95
N ARG A 564 18.48 2.47 -11.37
CA ARG A 564 18.24 2.02 -12.75
C ARG A 564 16.76 2.04 -13.12
N ALA A 565 15.88 1.66 -12.20
CA ALA A 565 14.44 1.73 -12.41
C ALA A 565 13.97 3.17 -12.60
N ILE A 566 14.34 4.07 -11.67
CA ILE A 566 13.93 5.48 -11.68
C ILE A 566 14.48 6.19 -12.91
N GLU A 567 15.80 6.12 -13.14
CA GLU A 567 16.42 6.92 -14.19
C GLU A 567 15.98 6.44 -15.58
N ASN A 568 15.68 5.15 -15.76
CA ASN A 568 15.26 4.61 -17.06
C ASN A 568 13.75 4.44 -17.20
N GLN A 569 12.99 4.76 -16.14
CA GLN A 569 11.53 4.62 -16.08
C GLN A 569 11.09 3.28 -16.66
N CYS A 570 11.57 2.21 -16.05
CA CYS A 570 11.32 0.84 -16.48
C CYS A 570 11.19 -0.09 -15.28
N TYR A 571 10.55 -1.23 -15.46
CA TYR A 571 10.60 -2.28 -14.46
C TYR A 571 12.01 -2.86 -14.40
N VAL A 572 12.53 -3.05 -13.19
CA VAL A 572 13.78 -3.78 -12.97
C VAL A 572 13.45 -5.09 -12.27
N VAL A 573 13.77 -6.21 -12.92
CA VAL A 573 13.56 -7.58 -12.43
C VAL A 573 14.92 -8.22 -12.20
N ALA A 574 15.37 -8.22 -10.94
CA ALA A 574 16.75 -8.54 -10.60
C ALA A 574 16.86 -9.80 -9.74
N CYS A 575 17.35 -10.90 -10.33
CA CYS A 575 17.53 -12.19 -9.65
C CYS A 575 18.97 -12.36 -9.19
N ASN A 576 19.15 -12.48 -7.88
CA ASN A 576 20.45 -12.71 -7.25
C ASN A 576 20.52 -14.12 -6.63
N ARG A 577 21.72 -14.72 -6.57
CA ARG A 577 21.93 -15.96 -5.81
C ARG A 577 21.90 -15.73 -4.29
N ALA A 578 21.55 -16.78 -3.56
CA ALA A 578 21.70 -16.90 -2.12
C ALA A 578 22.83 -17.89 -1.78
N GLY A 579 23.06 -18.07 -0.48
CA GLY A 579 24.01 -19.06 0.04
C GLY A 579 25.46 -18.63 -0.10
N GLU A 580 26.35 -19.60 -0.24
CA GLU A 580 27.80 -19.38 -0.19
C GLU A 580 28.55 -20.30 -1.15
N ASP A 581 29.75 -19.88 -1.52
CA ASP A 581 30.76 -20.75 -2.11
C ASP A 581 32.01 -20.75 -1.21
N PRO A 582 33.07 -21.50 -1.53
CA PRO A 582 34.26 -21.58 -0.67
C PRO A 582 34.92 -20.22 -0.35
N ASP A 583 34.75 -19.22 -1.23
CA ASP A 583 35.44 -17.93 -1.13
C ASP A 583 34.49 -16.76 -0.83
N ASN A 584 33.17 -16.92 -0.97
CA ASN A 584 32.18 -15.84 -0.95
C ASN A 584 30.86 -16.22 -0.29
N VAL A 585 30.24 -15.25 0.40
CA VAL A 585 28.85 -15.33 0.85
C VAL A 585 28.00 -14.37 0.03
N PHE A 586 26.89 -14.85 -0.50
CA PHE A 586 26.00 -14.11 -1.38
C PHE A 586 24.80 -13.55 -0.64
N GLY A 587 24.33 -12.41 -1.13
CA GLY A 587 23.37 -11.60 -0.37
C GLY A 587 21.93 -12.08 -0.49
N GLY A 588 21.54 -12.81 -1.52
CA GLY A 588 20.11 -12.92 -1.86
C GLY A 588 19.57 -11.54 -2.28
N HIS A 589 18.44 -11.11 -1.72
CA HIS A 589 17.78 -9.85 -2.11
C HIS A 589 17.49 -9.74 -3.61
N SER A 590 17.02 -10.83 -4.22
CA SER A 590 16.29 -10.74 -5.49
C SER A 590 15.14 -9.76 -5.35
N ILE A 591 14.89 -8.93 -6.36
CA ILE A 591 14.01 -7.77 -6.22
C ILE A 591 13.32 -7.40 -7.53
N ILE A 592 12.07 -6.95 -7.43
CA ILE A 592 11.30 -6.36 -8.52
C ILE A 592 10.99 -4.92 -8.13
N ILE A 593 11.31 -3.99 -9.02
CA ILE A 593 11.16 -2.54 -8.80
C ILE A 593 10.35 -1.96 -9.96
N GLY A 594 9.34 -1.15 -9.63
CA GLY A 594 8.51 -0.46 -10.60
C GLY A 594 9.21 0.76 -11.22
N PRO A 595 8.64 1.33 -12.30
CA PRO A 595 9.23 2.42 -13.06
C PRO A 595 9.37 3.74 -12.26
N TRP A 596 8.72 3.87 -11.11
CA TRP A 596 8.84 5.02 -10.21
C TRP A 596 9.84 4.78 -9.06
N GLY A 597 10.49 3.61 -9.03
CA GLY A 597 11.45 3.22 -7.98
C GLY A 597 10.82 2.56 -6.75
N GLU A 598 9.52 2.33 -6.76
CA GLU A 598 8.80 1.57 -5.76
C GLU A 598 9.19 0.09 -5.79
N ILE A 599 9.34 -0.50 -4.61
CA ILE A 599 9.69 -1.91 -4.48
C ILE A 599 8.40 -2.72 -4.61
N VAL A 600 8.25 -3.48 -5.68
CA VAL A 600 7.09 -4.35 -5.91
C VAL A 600 7.20 -5.61 -5.05
N ALA A 601 8.38 -6.23 -5.03
CA ALA A 601 8.67 -7.41 -4.24
C ALA A 601 10.17 -7.52 -3.97
N GLU A 602 10.57 -8.01 -2.79
CA GLU A 602 11.97 -8.22 -2.42
C GLU A 602 12.11 -9.49 -1.56
N ALA A 603 13.09 -10.33 -1.89
CA ALA A 603 13.44 -11.51 -1.10
C ALA A 603 14.39 -11.17 0.06
N GLY A 604 14.46 -12.05 1.05
CA GLY A 604 15.50 -12.01 2.09
C GLY A 604 16.85 -12.58 1.60
N GLU A 605 17.68 -13.02 2.53
CA GLU A 605 19.00 -13.59 2.23
C GLU A 605 18.94 -15.08 1.81
N ASP A 606 17.94 -15.81 2.27
CA ASP A 606 17.83 -17.27 2.11
C ASP A 606 17.34 -17.69 0.72
N GLU A 607 17.62 -18.94 0.33
CA GLU A 607 17.08 -19.53 -0.90
C GLU A 607 15.54 -19.45 -0.92
N THR A 608 14.97 -18.88 -1.98
CA THR A 608 13.51 -18.74 -2.14
C THR A 608 13.11 -18.52 -3.60
N THR A 609 11.80 -18.58 -3.86
CA THR A 609 11.21 -18.09 -5.11
C THR A 609 10.42 -16.83 -4.83
N LEU A 610 10.84 -15.71 -5.40
CA LEU A 610 10.13 -14.44 -5.29
C LEU A 610 9.16 -14.30 -6.46
N PHE A 611 7.91 -13.96 -6.17
CA PHE A 611 6.90 -13.66 -7.18
C PHE A 611 6.57 -12.17 -7.16
N GLY A 612 6.33 -11.57 -8.32
CA GLY A 612 5.79 -10.21 -8.40
C GLY A 612 5.12 -9.93 -9.73
N GLU A 613 4.16 -9.02 -9.67
CA GLU A 613 3.29 -8.62 -10.78
C GLU A 613 3.87 -7.36 -11.45
N LEU A 614 3.92 -7.34 -12.78
CA LEU A 614 4.37 -6.20 -13.56
C LEU A 614 3.20 -5.63 -14.37
N ASP A 615 2.80 -4.39 -14.06
CA ASP A 615 1.90 -3.62 -14.91
C ASP A 615 2.71 -2.81 -15.92
N LEU A 616 2.96 -3.41 -17.08
CA LEU A 616 3.78 -2.80 -18.13
C LEU A 616 3.14 -1.55 -18.78
N ALA A 617 1.87 -1.25 -18.50
CA ALA A 617 1.25 0.01 -18.92
C ALA A 617 1.78 1.19 -18.08
N GLN A 618 2.10 0.97 -16.80
CA GLN A 618 2.64 1.97 -15.89
C GLN A 618 3.95 2.58 -16.41
N VAL A 619 4.74 1.83 -17.19
CA VAL A 619 5.95 2.33 -17.85
C VAL A 619 5.63 3.49 -18.79
N ASP A 620 4.58 3.35 -19.60
CA ASP A 620 4.17 4.38 -20.55
C ASP A 620 3.63 5.61 -19.83
N GLU A 621 2.84 5.40 -18.78
CA GLU A 621 2.29 6.46 -17.93
C GLU A 621 3.41 7.28 -17.28
N VAL A 622 4.38 6.63 -16.64
CA VAL A 622 5.52 7.32 -16.00
C VAL A 622 6.35 8.13 -17.00
N ARG A 623 6.59 7.56 -18.20
CA ARG A 623 7.32 8.24 -19.28
C ARG A 623 6.54 9.43 -19.86
N GLN A 624 5.21 9.42 -19.80
CA GLN A 624 4.40 10.58 -20.18
C GLN A 624 4.42 11.67 -19.11
N THR A 625 4.36 11.29 -17.84
CA THR A 625 4.38 12.22 -16.69
C THR A 625 5.71 12.96 -16.56
N ILE A 626 6.84 12.24 -16.62
CA ILE A 626 8.18 12.84 -16.61
C ILE A 626 8.92 12.40 -17.88
N PRO A 627 8.85 13.16 -18.99
CA PRO A 627 9.33 12.73 -20.30
C PRO A 627 10.85 12.85 -20.49
N ILE A 628 11.64 12.27 -19.58
CA ILE A 628 13.11 12.39 -19.51
C ILE A 628 13.82 11.99 -20.81
N PHE A 629 13.25 11.07 -21.59
CA PHE A 629 13.84 10.62 -22.86
C PHE A 629 13.73 11.70 -23.94
N SER A 630 12.63 12.46 -23.91
CA SER A 630 12.36 13.60 -24.80
C SER A 630 13.09 14.85 -24.35
N ASP A 631 13.16 15.10 -23.03
CA ASP A 631 13.85 16.27 -22.44
C ASP A 631 15.37 16.20 -22.55
N ARG A 632 15.88 15.05 -22.99
CA ARG A 632 17.30 14.76 -23.08
C ARG A 632 18.04 15.64 -24.10
N ARG A 633 19.09 16.32 -23.65
CA ARG A 633 19.97 17.17 -24.47
C ARG A 633 21.09 16.37 -25.15
N LYS A 634 20.74 15.59 -26.17
CA LYS A 634 21.62 14.62 -26.87
C LYS A 634 22.90 15.22 -27.48
N GLU A 635 22.93 16.52 -27.70
CA GLU A 635 24.09 17.23 -28.26
C GLU A 635 25.19 17.51 -27.23
N LEU A 636 24.88 17.43 -25.93
CA LEU A 636 25.83 17.73 -24.86
C LEU A 636 26.72 16.54 -24.47
N TYR A 637 26.32 15.32 -24.83
CA TYR A 637 27.02 14.10 -24.44
C TYR A 637 26.79 12.98 -25.45
N LYS A 638 27.67 11.97 -25.41
CA LYS A 638 27.56 10.75 -26.20
C LYS A 638 27.24 9.59 -25.28
N LEU A 639 26.37 8.70 -25.75
CA LEU A 639 26.08 7.40 -25.14
C LEU A 639 26.62 6.30 -26.05
#